data_AF-A0A9D6R6L8-F1
#
_entry.id   AF-A0A9D6R6L8-F1
#
_cell.length_a   1.000
_cell.length_b   1.000
_cell.length_c   1.000
_cell.angle_alpha   90.00
_cell.angle_beta   90.00
_cell.angle_gamma   90.00
#
_symmetry.space_group_name_H-M   'P 1'
#
loop_
_entity.id
_entity.type
_entity.pdbx_description
1 polymer ?
#
loop_
_entity_poly.entity_id
_entity_poly.type
_entity_poly.pdbx_seq_one_letter_code
_entity_poly.pdbx_strand_id
1 'polypeptide(L)'
;MQAPIVTATSLDFPSSPTFTLTSNRTVTLADPHDPLSLTSQTNTATIGGNTTTTTYTAATKTFVATSAAGRVSTMTIDALGRLVSIQLGNLAPKQVTYDARGRLATLTAGTGPTARTLTYTYDADGFVDTITDALGRTSSLSHDLAGRVTTKTLPSGKVVALAYDASGNLVSVTPPGRPAHTLAFSDRNELILTTPPTVPGTGTLAFAYDLDRAMTGVTRTGTDAMTIGYDTAGRPVTRTQNLGGPPLVDTFDYDATGRLAEVAGASGVVIDYTYDGLLSVGETMSGPVPGSVTRTYDALLRVASQTVGGTPTIGYTYDPDSQLTGAGALSLTHDATNGLVTGHTLGVVTDTVGYNTFAELTSYAASANATPVYAETVTRDAIGRIVQKVETIGGVTDTYDYTFDQVGQLITVTKNGAPSESYTYDDNGNRTDATVAGVHVSTTTDAQDRLTQYGTTSFTYTPAGDRESKTTAGSQTTTYEYDVIGSLLTVTLPDTTAITYVVDGQTRRVGKKVNGTLVQGFLYDGLLRPVAELDGNGTIVSRFVYTGGTVPAYLVKGGVAFRVISDTIGSVRLVVNAATGAIAQRLDYDTFGRVTQDTNPGFQPFGFAGGLYDPDTKLVRFGARDYDAVTGCWTAKDPSGFAGNDPNLYRYALNDPLDVNDPSGLDWYETFTGFEERYNADIQLATNPMLALEVGIDAVVNLTAVKLGFDPGPTLYDQLFRPPSRQINRSSSDYLDGEFYAQCVDLALAVVDAAGMGISEAGTALESRAVRLANDEVARQVAERAARQAANGAERASDRLQRNLNDIGIEQAHFENAAGNTTRGSNAAGGFTNRGDLNP
;
A
#
# COMPACT_ATOMS: atom_id res chain seq x y z
N MET A 1 -26.36 -34.46 -7.43
CA MET A 1 -25.32 -34.35 -8.48
C MET A 1 -24.26 -33.41 -7.97
N GLN A 2 -23.00 -33.83 -7.94
CA GLN A 2 -21.90 -32.94 -7.57
C GLN A 2 -21.83 -31.81 -8.59
N ALA A 3 -21.75 -30.55 -8.14
CA ALA A 3 -21.42 -29.46 -9.05
C ALA A 3 -20.07 -29.80 -9.72
N PRO A 4 -19.97 -29.72 -11.07
CA PRO A 4 -18.75 -30.07 -11.78
C PRO A 4 -17.59 -29.17 -11.29
N ILE A 5 -16.41 -29.75 -11.16
CA ILE A 5 -15.17 -29.00 -10.91
C ILE A 5 -14.20 -29.20 -12.06
N VAL A 6 -13.34 -28.21 -12.30
CA VAL A 6 -12.19 -28.35 -13.19
C VAL A 6 -11.27 -29.40 -12.58
N THR A 7 -11.10 -30.54 -13.24
CA THR A 7 -10.27 -31.64 -12.74
C THR A 7 -8.79 -31.45 -12.99
N ALA A 8 -8.42 -30.67 -14.03
CA ALA A 8 -7.05 -30.32 -14.32
C ALA A 8 -6.93 -29.01 -15.07
N THR A 9 -5.86 -28.29 -14.77
CA THR A 9 -5.42 -27.05 -15.42
C THR A 9 -3.94 -27.19 -15.73
N SER A 10 -3.52 -26.74 -16.93
CA SER A 10 -2.11 -26.65 -17.30
C SER A 10 -1.80 -25.30 -17.92
N LEU A 11 -0.64 -24.73 -17.58
CA LEU A 11 -0.07 -23.56 -18.24
C LEU A 11 1.31 -23.93 -18.77
N ASP A 12 1.44 -23.87 -20.09
CA ASP A 12 2.69 -24.19 -20.78
C ASP A 12 3.46 -22.91 -21.09
N PHE A 13 4.76 -22.94 -20.81
CA PHE A 13 5.68 -21.86 -21.08
C PHE A 13 6.74 -22.32 -22.10
N PRO A 14 7.21 -21.43 -22.99
CA PRO A 14 8.20 -21.82 -24.00
C PRO A 14 9.49 -22.43 -23.43
N SER A 15 9.96 -21.94 -22.27
CA SER A 15 11.22 -22.40 -21.66
C SER A 15 11.13 -22.74 -20.18
N SER A 16 10.17 -22.17 -19.44
CA SER A 16 9.92 -22.47 -18.03
C SER A 16 9.13 -23.78 -17.89
N PRO A 17 9.21 -24.43 -16.73
CA PRO A 17 8.44 -25.64 -16.47
C PRO A 17 6.93 -25.39 -16.60
N THR A 18 6.20 -26.38 -17.13
CA THR A 18 4.74 -26.37 -17.15
C THR A 18 4.19 -26.36 -15.72
N PHE A 19 3.26 -25.45 -15.47
CA PHE A 19 2.45 -25.47 -14.25
C PHE A 19 1.29 -26.44 -14.46
N THR A 20 1.11 -27.38 -13.53
CA THR A 20 -0.03 -28.30 -13.55
C THR A 20 -0.72 -28.31 -12.20
N LEU A 21 -2.02 -28.07 -12.23
CA LEU A 21 -2.94 -28.29 -11.12
C LEU A 21 -3.87 -29.44 -11.47
N THR A 22 -4.10 -30.32 -10.51
CA THR A 22 -5.21 -31.27 -10.54
C THR A 22 -6.09 -31.08 -9.32
N SER A 23 -7.40 -31.21 -9.52
CA SER A 23 -8.38 -31.06 -8.45
C SER A 23 -9.33 -32.25 -8.40
N ASN A 24 -9.74 -32.61 -7.19
CA ASN A 24 -10.71 -33.67 -6.96
C ASN A 24 -11.69 -33.26 -5.86
N ARG A 25 -12.93 -33.77 -5.91
CA ARG A 25 -13.98 -33.54 -4.92
C ARG A 25 -14.66 -34.85 -4.57
N THR A 26 -14.84 -35.06 -3.28
CA THR A 26 -15.64 -36.16 -2.74
C THR A 26 -16.69 -35.59 -1.80
N VAL A 27 -17.91 -36.13 -1.85
CA VAL A 27 -19.03 -35.70 -1.00
C VAL A 27 -19.68 -36.92 -0.35
N THR A 28 -20.10 -36.75 0.89
CA THR A 28 -20.86 -37.75 1.63
C THR A 28 -22.23 -37.18 1.97
N LEU A 29 -23.29 -37.86 1.54
CA LEU A 29 -24.69 -37.51 1.79
C LEU A 29 -25.27 -38.49 2.81
N ALA A 30 -26.13 -38.03 3.73
CA ALA A 30 -26.86 -38.90 4.63
C ALA A 30 -27.89 -39.75 3.88
N ASP A 31 -28.50 -39.19 2.83
CA ASP A 31 -29.27 -39.90 1.82
C ASP A 31 -28.66 -39.62 0.42
N PRO A 32 -28.11 -40.63 -0.28
CA PRO A 32 -27.54 -40.48 -1.61
C PRO A 32 -28.48 -39.89 -2.68
N HIS A 33 -29.79 -39.92 -2.46
CA HIS A 33 -30.81 -39.38 -3.37
C HIS A 33 -31.26 -37.97 -2.99
N ASP A 34 -30.88 -37.48 -1.81
CA ASP A 34 -31.16 -36.12 -1.36
C ASP A 34 -29.88 -35.27 -1.41
N PRO A 35 -29.72 -34.40 -2.41
CA PRO A 35 -28.55 -33.52 -2.52
C PRO A 35 -28.41 -32.52 -1.38
N LEU A 36 -29.45 -32.34 -0.55
CA LEU A 36 -29.44 -31.44 0.61
C LEU A 36 -28.97 -32.13 1.89
N SER A 37 -28.80 -33.45 1.86
CA SER A 37 -28.39 -34.25 3.00
C SER A 37 -26.87 -34.29 3.20
N LEU A 38 -26.14 -33.26 2.75
CA LEU A 38 -24.69 -33.19 2.85
C LEU A 38 -24.21 -33.35 4.30
N THR A 39 -23.33 -34.30 4.53
CA THR A 39 -22.69 -34.54 5.84
C THR A 39 -21.25 -34.07 5.84
N SER A 40 -20.53 -34.31 4.75
CA SER A 40 -19.14 -33.87 4.58
C SER A 40 -18.80 -33.71 3.11
N GLN A 41 -17.87 -32.81 2.85
CA GLN A 41 -17.25 -32.65 1.55
C GLN A 41 -15.75 -32.47 1.69
N THR A 42 -14.97 -33.17 0.88
CA THR A 42 -13.52 -33.00 0.79
C THR A 42 -13.12 -32.62 -0.62
N ASN A 43 -12.44 -31.49 -0.75
CA ASN A 43 -11.76 -31.07 -1.97
C ASN A 43 -10.25 -31.28 -1.81
N THR A 44 -9.56 -31.70 -2.86
CA THR A 44 -8.10 -31.75 -2.91
C THR A 44 -7.60 -31.01 -4.13
N ALA A 45 -6.54 -30.22 -3.99
CA ALA A 45 -5.78 -29.63 -5.07
C ALA A 45 -4.34 -30.15 -5.01
N THR A 46 -3.78 -30.56 -6.14
CA THR A 46 -2.37 -30.97 -6.25
C THR A 46 -1.67 -30.13 -7.30
N ILE A 47 -0.64 -29.41 -6.88
CA ILE A 47 0.19 -28.56 -7.75
C ILE A 47 1.63 -29.07 -7.68
N GLY A 48 2.20 -29.48 -8.82
CA GLY A 48 3.59 -29.97 -8.87
C GLY A 48 3.91 -31.13 -7.90
N GLY A 49 2.90 -31.92 -7.51
CA GLY A 49 3.01 -33.01 -6.53
C GLY A 49 2.71 -32.62 -5.08
N ASN A 50 2.53 -31.34 -4.77
CA ASN A 50 2.14 -30.83 -3.46
C ASN A 50 0.61 -30.83 -3.33
N THR A 51 0.06 -31.61 -2.40
CA THR A 51 -1.38 -31.77 -2.23
C THR A 51 -1.91 -31.01 -1.02
N THR A 52 -2.90 -30.14 -1.25
CA THR A 52 -3.71 -29.47 -0.21
C THR A 52 -5.10 -30.10 -0.17
N THR A 53 -5.65 -30.26 1.03
CA THR A 53 -6.99 -30.83 1.26
C THR A 53 -7.85 -29.90 2.08
N THR A 54 -9.09 -29.66 1.67
CA THR A 54 -10.09 -28.90 2.46
C THR A 54 -11.31 -29.78 2.70
N THR A 55 -11.65 -29.98 3.98
CA THR A 55 -12.81 -30.79 4.40
C THR A 55 -13.85 -29.92 5.09
N TYR A 56 -15.05 -29.84 4.52
CA TYR A 56 -16.25 -29.32 5.17
C TYR A 56 -16.98 -30.44 5.94
N THR A 57 -17.41 -30.13 7.16
CA THR A 57 -18.27 -31.00 8.00
C THR A 57 -19.55 -30.27 8.36
N ALA A 58 -20.69 -30.76 7.88
CA ALA A 58 -21.98 -30.07 8.00
C ALA A 58 -22.49 -30.00 9.45
N ALA A 59 -22.26 -31.06 10.24
CA ALA A 59 -22.72 -31.12 11.64
C ALA A 59 -22.12 -30.02 12.52
N THR A 60 -20.87 -29.64 12.26
CA THR A 60 -20.14 -28.60 13.01
C THR A 60 -20.01 -27.29 12.23
N LYS A 61 -20.42 -27.28 10.95
CA LYS A 61 -20.26 -26.16 10.03
C LYS A 61 -18.81 -25.67 9.95
N THR A 62 -17.89 -26.64 9.85
CA THR A 62 -16.45 -26.40 9.94
C THR A 62 -15.76 -26.80 8.65
N PHE A 63 -14.89 -25.93 8.16
CA PHE A 63 -13.88 -26.25 7.16
C PHE A 63 -12.54 -26.49 7.85
N VAL A 64 -11.85 -27.55 7.44
CA VAL A 64 -10.47 -27.84 7.85
C VAL A 64 -9.64 -27.95 6.59
N ALA A 65 -8.74 -27.00 6.37
CA ALA A 65 -7.71 -27.09 5.33
C ALA A 65 -6.42 -27.65 5.92
N THR A 66 -5.79 -28.56 5.19
CA THR A 66 -4.46 -29.08 5.46
C THR A 66 -3.61 -28.82 4.22
N SER A 67 -2.54 -28.04 4.39
CA SER A 67 -1.59 -27.70 3.34
C SER A 67 -0.67 -28.87 2.99
N ALA A 68 0.14 -28.73 1.94
CA ALA A 68 1.08 -29.76 1.52
C ALA A 68 2.24 -29.96 2.52
N ALA A 69 2.59 -28.94 3.30
CA ALA A 69 3.52 -29.07 4.42
C ALA A 69 2.86 -29.61 5.70
N GLY A 70 1.54 -29.87 5.67
CA GLY A 70 0.78 -30.41 6.81
C GLY A 70 0.26 -29.37 7.79
N ARG A 71 0.33 -28.07 7.45
CA ARG A 71 -0.22 -26.99 8.28
C ARG A 71 -1.74 -26.98 8.19
N VAL A 72 -2.40 -26.71 9.31
CA VAL A 72 -3.86 -26.81 9.42
C VAL A 72 -4.49 -25.44 9.64
N SER A 73 -5.49 -25.08 8.84
CA SER A 73 -6.37 -23.92 9.08
C SER A 73 -7.80 -24.41 9.31
N THR A 74 -8.45 -23.89 10.34
CA THR A 74 -9.83 -24.22 10.70
C THR A 74 -10.71 -22.98 10.56
N MET A 75 -11.82 -23.11 9.83
CA MET A 75 -12.82 -22.06 9.68
C MET A 75 -14.20 -22.60 10.10
N THR A 76 -14.97 -21.81 10.84
CA THR A 76 -16.36 -22.15 11.21
C THR A 76 -17.33 -21.12 10.70
N ILE A 77 -18.49 -21.56 10.22
CA ILE A 77 -19.59 -20.71 9.77
C ILE A 77 -20.83 -20.90 10.63
N ASP A 78 -21.70 -19.88 10.67
CA ASP A 78 -22.99 -19.97 11.36
C ASP A 78 -24.08 -20.65 10.50
N ALA A 79 -25.33 -20.70 11.00
CA ALA A 79 -26.46 -21.26 10.26
C ALA A 79 -26.85 -20.51 8.98
N LEU A 80 -26.38 -19.28 8.83
CA LEU A 80 -26.60 -18.43 7.66
C LEU A 80 -25.40 -18.48 6.71
N GLY A 81 -24.42 -19.35 6.97
CA GLY A 81 -23.22 -19.49 6.15
C GLY A 81 -22.18 -18.39 6.34
N ARG A 82 -22.31 -17.55 7.37
CA ARG A 82 -21.39 -16.43 7.62
C ARG A 82 -20.21 -16.85 8.47
N LEU A 83 -19.03 -16.26 8.23
CA LEU A 83 -17.81 -16.54 8.99
C LEU A 83 -18.00 -16.23 10.48
N VAL A 84 -17.63 -17.19 11.34
CA VAL A 84 -17.63 -17.03 12.81
C VAL A 84 -16.22 -17.05 13.36
N SER A 85 -15.37 -17.92 12.83
CA SER A 85 -13.98 -18.02 13.29
C SER A 85 -13.08 -18.57 12.21
N ILE A 86 -11.84 -18.09 12.17
CA ILE A 86 -10.72 -18.68 11.45
C ILE A 86 -9.51 -18.82 12.38
N GLN A 87 -8.77 -19.92 12.28
CA GLN A 87 -7.59 -20.19 13.08
C GLN A 87 -6.53 -20.95 12.27
N LEU A 88 -5.31 -20.41 12.20
CA LEU A 88 -4.16 -21.09 11.62
C LEU A 88 -3.33 -21.77 12.72
N GLY A 89 -3.27 -23.10 12.65
CA GLY A 89 -2.42 -23.88 13.52
C GLY A 89 -2.70 -23.62 15.01
N ASN A 90 -1.66 -23.22 15.73
CA ASN A 90 -1.70 -22.87 17.16
C ASN A 90 -1.81 -21.36 17.42
N LEU A 91 -1.99 -20.53 16.39
CA LEU A 91 -2.20 -19.10 16.56
C LEU A 91 -3.57 -18.80 17.18
N ALA A 92 -3.70 -17.59 17.70
CA ALA A 92 -4.93 -17.06 18.26
C ALA A 92 -6.04 -17.05 17.18
N PRO A 93 -7.25 -17.56 17.49
CA PRO A 93 -8.34 -17.52 16.54
C PRO A 93 -8.77 -16.07 16.29
N LYS A 94 -9.24 -15.82 15.08
CA LYS A 94 -9.85 -14.57 14.65
C LYS A 94 -11.35 -14.84 14.58
N GLN A 95 -12.14 -14.03 15.25
CA GLN A 95 -13.57 -14.27 15.49
C GLN A 95 -14.40 -13.10 15.04
N VAL A 96 -15.58 -13.40 14.48
CA VAL A 96 -16.50 -12.42 13.92
C VAL A 96 -17.89 -12.65 14.54
N THR A 97 -18.54 -11.57 14.94
CA THR A 97 -19.95 -11.62 15.36
C THR A 97 -20.78 -10.64 14.56
N TYR A 98 -22.07 -10.91 14.43
CA TYR A 98 -23.01 -10.07 13.69
C TYR A 98 -24.17 -9.62 14.57
N ASP A 99 -24.71 -8.43 14.28
CA ASP A 99 -25.93 -7.94 14.90
C ASP A 99 -27.18 -8.70 14.38
N ALA A 100 -28.36 -8.38 14.94
CA ALA A 100 -29.62 -9.00 14.56
C ALA A 100 -30.04 -8.73 13.08
N ARG A 101 -29.48 -7.71 12.44
CA ARG A 101 -29.68 -7.41 11.01
C ARG A 101 -28.65 -8.09 10.12
N GLY A 102 -27.63 -8.70 10.72
CA GLY A 102 -26.56 -9.44 10.08
C GLY A 102 -25.34 -8.63 9.70
N ARG A 103 -25.21 -7.41 10.23
CA ARG A 103 -24.05 -6.52 10.02
C ARG A 103 -22.95 -6.84 11.03
N LEU A 104 -21.70 -6.51 10.70
CA LEU A 104 -20.54 -6.77 11.56
C LEU A 104 -20.69 -6.08 12.92
N ALA A 105 -20.68 -6.83 14.01
CA ALA A 105 -20.78 -6.27 15.36
C ALA A 105 -19.43 -6.22 16.06
N THR A 106 -18.65 -7.30 15.96
CA THR A 106 -17.31 -7.35 16.56
C THR A 106 -16.34 -8.15 15.71
N LEU A 107 -15.08 -7.75 15.83
CA LEU A 107 -13.92 -8.43 15.29
C LEU A 107 -12.97 -8.71 16.45
N THR A 108 -12.73 -9.97 16.78
CA THR A 108 -11.94 -10.34 17.97
C THR A 108 -10.78 -11.24 17.61
N ALA A 109 -9.56 -10.83 17.94
CA ALA A 109 -8.38 -11.69 17.88
C ALA A 109 -8.13 -12.30 19.27
N GLY A 110 -7.95 -13.62 19.33
CA GLY A 110 -7.66 -14.34 20.56
C GLY A 110 -8.92 -14.65 21.38
N THR A 111 -8.70 -15.13 22.60
CA THR A 111 -9.78 -15.48 23.53
C THR A 111 -9.41 -15.06 24.95
N GLY A 112 -10.42 -14.96 25.82
CA GLY A 112 -10.20 -14.63 27.24
C GLY A 112 -9.70 -13.21 27.46
N PRO A 113 -9.01 -12.93 28.58
CA PRO A 113 -8.63 -11.57 28.99
C PRO A 113 -7.61 -10.87 28.09
N THR A 114 -6.90 -11.61 27.24
CA THR A 114 -5.92 -11.07 26.29
C THR A 114 -6.50 -10.87 24.90
N ALA A 115 -7.79 -11.15 24.71
CA ALA A 115 -8.47 -10.94 23.44
C ALA A 115 -8.47 -9.45 23.09
N ARG A 116 -8.26 -9.16 21.81
CA ARG A 116 -8.26 -7.81 21.26
C ARG A 116 -9.48 -7.67 20.38
N THR A 117 -10.41 -6.81 20.76
CA THR A 117 -11.73 -6.69 20.12
C THR A 117 -11.95 -5.29 19.56
N LEU A 118 -12.35 -5.22 18.29
CA LEU A 118 -13.04 -4.07 17.72
C LEU A 118 -14.54 -4.25 17.83
N THR A 119 -15.25 -3.18 18.15
CA THR A 119 -16.70 -3.14 18.21
C THR A 119 -17.23 -2.07 17.26
N TYR A 120 -18.24 -2.43 16.48
CA TYR A 120 -18.93 -1.54 15.55
C TYR A 120 -20.34 -1.25 16.06
N THR A 121 -20.74 0.02 15.99
CA THR A 121 -22.14 0.42 16.14
C THR A 121 -22.64 1.01 14.83
N TYR A 122 -23.96 1.12 14.72
CA TYR A 122 -24.58 1.64 13.52
C TYR A 122 -25.67 2.66 13.86
N ASP A 123 -25.80 3.66 13.00
CA ASP A 123 -26.83 4.68 13.11
C ASP A 123 -28.22 4.12 12.72
N ALA A 124 -29.22 5.01 12.75
CA ALA A 124 -30.60 4.66 12.45
C ALA A 124 -30.83 4.26 10.97
N ASP A 125 -30.02 4.81 10.07
CA ASP A 125 -30.08 4.56 8.61
C ASP A 125 -29.30 3.32 8.22
N GLY A 126 -28.39 2.89 9.08
CA GLY A 126 -27.75 1.60 9.07
C GLY A 126 -26.28 1.62 8.75
N PHE A 127 -25.67 2.81 8.67
CA PHE A 127 -24.24 3.03 8.43
C PHE A 127 -23.43 2.95 9.72
N VAL A 128 -22.12 2.72 9.62
CA VAL A 128 -21.23 2.54 10.78
C VAL A 128 -21.10 3.84 11.56
N ASP A 129 -21.66 3.90 12.77
CA ASP A 129 -21.66 5.13 13.59
C ASP A 129 -20.39 5.25 14.42
N THR A 130 -19.98 4.18 15.10
CA THR A 130 -18.74 4.18 15.89
C THR A 130 -17.94 2.92 15.72
N ILE A 131 -16.63 3.06 15.87
CA ILE A 131 -15.66 1.97 15.93
C ILE A 131 -14.89 2.13 17.24
N THR A 132 -14.92 1.11 18.09
CA THR A 132 -14.23 1.12 19.39
C THR A 132 -13.18 0.02 19.43
N ASP A 133 -11.94 0.39 19.76
CA ASP A 133 -10.81 -0.54 19.81
C ASP A 133 -10.65 -1.27 21.16
N ALA A 134 -9.66 -2.15 21.23
CA ALA A 134 -9.36 -2.96 22.41
C ALA A 134 -8.86 -2.14 23.62
N LEU A 135 -8.48 -0.87 23.42
CA LEU A 135 -8.17 0.08 24.49
C LEU A 135 -9.40 0.88 24.95
N GLY A 136 -10.56 0.67 24.32
CA GLY A 136 -11.78 1.44 24.58
C GLY A 136 -11.77 2.83 23.96
N ARG A 137 -10.87 3.09 23.01
CA ARG A 137 -10.84 4.35 22.25
C ARG A 137 -11.90 4.27 21.15
N THR A 138 -12.72 5.31 21.04
CA THR A 138 -13.86 5.33 20.10
C THR A 138 -13.66 6.42 19.05
N SER A 139 -13.73 6.02 17.79
CA SER A 139 -13.89 6.90 16.64
C SER A 139 -15.35 6.94 16.20
N SER A 140 -15.84 8.07 15.71
CA SER A 140 -17.21 8.18 15.20
C SER A 140 -17.27 8.74 13.78
N LEU A 141 -18.28 8.30 13.03
CA LEU A 141 -18.52 8.69 11.64
C LEU A 141 -19.91 9.31 11.55
N SER A 142 -20.03 10.40 10.77
CA SER A 142 -21.34 10.93 10.38
C SER A 142 -21.52 10.76 8.90
N HIS A 143 -22.75 10.48 8.46
CA HIS A 143 -23.08 10.27 7.05
C HIS A 143 -24.03 11.34 6.52
N ASP A 144 -24.01 11.54 5.21
CA ASP A 144 -25.13 12.18 4.52
C ASP A 144 -26.25 11.18 4.21
N LEU A 145 -27.34 11.66 3.60
CA LEU A 145 -28.49 10.83 3.21
C LEU A 145 -28.17 9.75 2.17
N ALA A 146 -27.01 9.82 1.52
CA ALA A 146 -26.53 8.81 0.58
C ALA A 146 -25.58 7.79 1.26
N GLY A 147 -25.37 7.89 2.57
CA GLY A 147 -24.48 7.00 3.32
C GLY A 147 -23.00 7.36 3.24
N ARG A 148 -22.65 8.50 2.65
CA ARG A 148 -21.25 8.89 2.51
C ARG A 148 -20.74 9.57 3.78
N VAL A 149 -19.55 9.19 4.23
CA VAL A 149 -18.92 9.75 5.44
C VAL A 149 -18.61 11.23 5.26
N THR A 150 -19.31 12.12 5.98
CA THR A 150 -19.10 13.58 5.96
C THR A 150 -18.18 14.07 7.06
N THR A 151 -18.08 13.33 8.17
CA THR A 151 -17.13 13.66 9.24
C THR A 151 -16.55 12.38 9.81
N LYS A 152 -15.26 12.41 10.11
CA LYS A 152 -14.61 11.41 10.93
C LYS A 152 -14.07 12.06 12.20
N THR A 153 -14.55 11.62 13.36
CA THR A 153 -14.11 12.10 14.67
C THR A 153 -13.14 11.09 15.26
N LEU A 154 -11.91 11.52 15.46
CA LEU A 154 -10.85 10.73 16.06
C LEU A 154 -11.10 10.54 17.58
N PRO A 155 -10.46 9.56 18.24
CA PRO A 155 -10.63 9.35 19.69
C PRO A 155 -10.29 10.55 20.58
N SER A 156 -9.48 11.48 20.08
CA SER A 156 -9.18 12.75 20.75
C SER A 156 -10.27 13.82 20.61
N GLY A 157 -11.35 13.55 19.88
CA GLY A 157 -12.39 14.53 19.51
C GLY A 157 -12.02 15.45 18.33
N LYS A 158 -10.84 15.25 17.73
CA LYS A 158 -10.40 15.98 16.52
C LYS A 158 -11.21 15.49 15.32
N VAL A 159 -11.59 16.40 14.41
CA VAL A 159 -12.52 16.10 13.31
C VAL A 159 -11.84 16.31 11.96
N VAL A 160 -11.95 15.30 11.09
CA VAL A 160 -11.71 15.41 9.65
C VAL A 160 -13.07 15.59 8.98
N ALA A 161 -13.28 16.68 8.24
CA ALA A 161 -14.53 16.90 7.51
C ALA A 161 -14.36 16.66 6.02
N LEU A 162 -15.35 15.98 5.42
CA LEU A 162 -15.41 15.61 4.02
C LEU A 162 -16.68 16.21 3.42
N ALA A 163 -16.57 16.77 2.21
CA ALA A 163 -17.73 17.25 1.47
C ALA A 163 -17.77 16.63 0.09
N TYR A 164 -18.98 16.36 -0.39
CA TYR A 164 -19.22 15.74 -1.68
C TYR A 164 -20.13 16.59 -2.56
N ASP A 165 -19.95 16.48 -3.86
CA ASP A 165 -20.93 16.98 -4.81
C ASP A 165 -22.14 16.04 -4.95
N ALA A 166 -23.12 16.44 -5.77
CA ALA A 166 -24.32 15.65 -6.05
C ALA A 166 -24.03 14.35 -6.84
N SER A 167 -22.86 14.25 -7.49
CA SER A 167 -22.44 13.13 -8.32
C SER A 167 -21.65 12.07 -7.54
N GLY A 168 -21.39 12.27 -6.25
CA GLY A 168 -20.60 11.34 -5.44
C GLY A 168 -19.18 11.77 -5.16
N ASN A 169 -18.66 12.81 -5.83
CA ASN A 169 -17.23 13.10 -5.81
C ASN A 169 -16.84 13.88 -4.56
N LEU A 170 -15.72 13.51 -3.93
CA LEU A 170 -15.15 14.20 -2.78
C LEU A 170 -14.59 15.56 -3.21
N VAL A 171 -15.28 16.65 -2.93
CA VAL A 171 -14.91 18.02 -3.34
C VAL A 171 -14.16 18.81 -2.26
N SER A 172 -14.10 18.31 -1.02
CA SER A 172 -13.39 18.97 0.08
C SER A 172 -12.87 17.97 1.10
N VAL A 173 -11.64 18.17 1.54
CA VAL A 173 -11.04 17.53 2.73
C VAL A 173 -10.59 18.64 3.66
N THR A 174 -11.13 18.66 4.88
CA THR A 174 -10.75 19.62 5.93
C THR A 174 -10.04 18.87 7.04
N PRO A 175 -8.70 18.98 7.13
CA PRO A 175 -7.95 18.40 8.23
C PRO A 175 -8.26 19.06 9.58
N PRO A 176 -8.03 18.38 10.72
CA PRO A 176 -8.27 18.96 12.03
C PRO A 176 -7.39 20.20 12.26
N GLY A 177 -8.01 21.31 12.69
CA GLY A 177 -7.31 22.57 12.96
C GLY A 177 -6.72 23.26 11.71
N ARG A 178 -7.02 22.79 10.49
CA ARG A 178 -6.55 23.37 9.23
C ARG A 178 -7.68 23.80 8.31
N PRO A 179 -7.43 24.76 7.38
CA PRO A 179 -8.38 25.07 6.33
C PRO A 179 -8.54 23.90 5.34
N ALA A 180 -9.65 23.92 4.60
CA ALA A 180 -9.97 22.90 3.62
C ALA A 180 -9.05 22.91 2.39
N HIS A 181 -8.74 21.71 1.90
CA HIS A 181 -8.30 21.47 0.53
C HIS A 181 -9.53 21.21 -0.33
N THR A 182 -9.65 21.89 -1.47
CA THR A 182 -10.77 21.68 -2.39
C THR A 182 -10.35 20.93 -3.64
N LEU A 183 -11.27 20.10 -4.13
CA LEU A 183 -11.11 19.22 -5.26
C LEU A 183 -12.22 19.54 -6.26
N ALA A 184 -11.88 19.70 -7.54
CA ALA A 184 -12.85 19.91 -8.60
C ALA A 184 -12.83 18.72 -9.57
N PHE A 185 -14.02 18.35 -10.05
CA PHE A 185 -14.21 17.23 -10.96
C PHE A 185 -14.83 17.69 -12.27
N SER A 186 -14.51 16.99 -13.35
CA SER A 186 -15.24 17.13 -14.62
C SER A 186 -16.64 16.52 -14.49
N ASP A 187 -17.53 16.81 -15.46
CA ASP A 187 -18.86 16.21 -15.55
C ASP A 187 -18.83 14.67 -15.75
N ARG A 188 -17.64 14.10 -15.98
CA ARG A 188 -17.39 12.66 -16.09
C ARG A 188 -16.87 12.04 -14.79
N ASN A 189 -16.84 12.80 -13.69
CA ASN A 189 -16.30 12.42 -12.37
C ASN A 189 -14.78 12.17 -12.37
N GLU A 190 -14.02 12.95 -13.14
CA GLU A 190 -12.55 12.90 -13.15
C GLU A 190 -12.00 14.08 -12.35
N LEU A 191 -11.04 13.85 -11.44
CA LEU A 191 -10.42 14.94 -10.68
C LEU A 191 -9.61 15.82 -11.64
N ILE A 192 -9.98 17.08 -11.79
CA ILE A 192 -9.33 18.03 -12.72
C ILE A 192 -8.51 19.11 -12.01
N LEU A 193 -8.77 19.37 -10.72
CA LEU A 193 -8.05 20.40 -9.98
C LEU A 193 -8.02 20.07 -8.48
N THR A 194 -6.86 20.26 -7.87
CA THR A 194 -6.68 20.32 -6.42
C THR A 194 -6.20 21.72 -6.03
N THR A 195 -6.91 22.35 -5.11
CA THR A 195 -6.58 23.68 -4.57
C THR A 195 -6.32 23.55 -3.07
N PRO A 196 -5.07 23.71 -2.62
CA PRO A 196 -4.74 23.68 -1.20
C PRO A 196 -5.04 25.03 -0.53
N PRO A 197 -5.03 25.09 0.82
CA PRO A 197 -5.16 26.34 1.58
C PRO A 197 -4.17 27.44 1.18
N THR A 198 -4.62 28.70 1.19
CA THR A 198 -3.78 29.85 0.81
C THR A 198 -2.67 30.11 1.84
N VAL A 199 -1.44 30.07 1.37
CA VAL A 199 -0.17 30.38 2.04
C VAL A 199 0.76 31.12 1.06
N PRO A 200 1.86 31.76 1.50
CA PRO A 200 2.84 32.32 0.58
C PRO A 200 3.33 31.27 -0.43
N GLY A 201 3.29 31.63 -1.71
CA GLY A 201 3.69 30.75 -2.82
C GLY A 201 2.69 29.65 -3.17
N THR A 202 1.41 29.74 -2.80
CA THR A 202 0.41 28.70 -3.12
C THR A 202 0.32 28.38 -4.61
N GLY A 203 0.39 27.09 -4.96
CA GLY A 203 0.06 26.56 -6.27
C GLY A 203 -1.11 25.58 -6.24
N THR A 204 -1.74 25.40 -7.39
CA THR A 204 -2.75 24.36 -7.66
C THR A 204 -2.14 23.22 -8.47
N LEU A 205 -2.77 22.04 -8.38
CA LEU A 205 -2.43 20.88 -9.20
C LEU A 205 -3.62 20.55 -10.12
N ALA A 206 -3.42 20.66 -11.43
CA ALA A 206 -4.45 20.39 -12.43
C ALA A 206 -4.15 19.10 -13.19
N PHE A 207 -5.21 18.40 -13.59
CA PHE A 207 -5.14 17.13 -14.32
C PHE A 207 -5.95 17.21 -15.61
N ALA A 208 -5.44 16.59 -16.68
CA ALA A 208 -6.10 16.48 -17.96
C ALA A 208 -6.35 15.01 -18.32
N TYR A 209 -7.46 14.74 -19.01
CA TYR A 209 -7.83 13.41 -19.47
C TYR A 209 -8.34 13.44 -20.90
N ASP A 210 -8.19 12.33 -21.61
CA ASP A 210 -8.81 12.13 -22.92
C ASP A 210 -10.29 11.69 -22.81
N LEU A 211 -10.88 11.26 -23.93
CA LEU A 211 -12.25 10.78 -23.99
C LEU A 211 -12.44 9.38 -23.38
N ASP A 212 -11.37 8.58 -23.32
CA ASP A 212 -11.32 7.25 -22.72
C ASP A 212 -11.00 7.29 -21.22
N ARG A 213 -10.87 8.51 -20.66
CA ARG A 213 -10.59 8.82 -19.25
C ARG A 213 -9.16 8.45 -18.82
N ALA A 214 -8.25 8.29 -19.78
CA ALA A 214 -6.83 8.14 -19.50
C ALA A 214 -6.22 9.52 -19.21
N MET A 215 -5.32 9.60 -18.23
CA MET A 215 -4.70 10.87 -17.82
C MET A 215 -3.67 11.30 -18.87
N THR A 216 -3.86 12.47 -19.48
CA THR A 216 -2.98 13.00 -20.53
C THR A 216 -2.02 14.08 -20.04
N GLY A 217 -2.22 14.59 -18.83
CA GLY A 217 -1.26 15.50 -18.23
C GLY A 217 -1.56 15.95 -16.82
N VAL A 218 -0.54 16.51 -16.20
CA VAL A 218 -0.52 17.10 -14.87
C VAL A 218 0.18 18.45 -14.96
N THR A 219 -0.43 19.51 -14.44
CA THR A 219 0.17 20.84 -14.42
C THR A 219 0.24 21.36 -13.00
N ARG A 220 1.43 21.78 -12.58
CA ARG A 220 1.68 22.47 -11.31
C ARG A 220 1.79 23.97 -11.58
N THR A 221 1.13 24.79 -10.77
CA THR A 221 1.22 26.26 -10.93
C THR A 221 2.66 26.73 -10.82
N GLY A 222 3.16 27.44 -11.84
CA GLY A 222 4.48 28.08 -11.78
C GLY A 222 5.39 27.83 -12.98
N THR A 223 5.21 26.74 -13.74
CA THR A 223 5.75 26.43 -15.10
C THR A 223 5.82 24.93 -15.38
N ASP A 224 5.75 24.11 -14.32
CA ASP A 224 5.98 22.67 -14.40
C ASP A 224 4.76 21.90 -14.93
N ALA A 225 4.97 21.07 -15.95
CA ALA A 225 3.91 20.27 -16.55
C ALA A 225 4.42 18.92 -17.04
N MET A 226 3.66 17.87 -16.77
CA MET A 226 3.83 16.54 -17.30
C MET A 226 2.74 16.27 -18.34
N THR A 227 3.10 15.72 -19.49
CA THR A 227 2.16 15.18 -20.47
C THR A 227 2.42 13.70 -20.70
N ILE A 228 1.36 12.96 -20.98
CA ILE A 228 1.38 11.52 -21.26
C ILE A 228 0.77 11.29 -22.63
N GLY A 229 1.52 10.64 -23.52
CA GLY A 229 1.04 10.20 -24.82
C GLY A 229 0.63 8.73 -24.78
N TYR A 230 -0.43 8.37 -25.51
CA TYR A 230 -0.93 7.00 -25.62
C TYR A 230 -0.90 6.52 -27.08
N ASP A 231 -0.73 5.22 -27.28
CA ASP A 231 -0.95 4.59 -28.57
C ASP A 231 -2.45 4.32 -28.86
N THR A 232 -2.73 3.75 -30.03
CA THR A 232 -4.11 3.42 -30.44
C THR A 232 -4.76 2.31 -29.62
N ALA A 233 -4.00 1.58 -28.80
CA ALA A 233 -4.50 0.56 -27.88
C ALA A 233 -4.72 1.13 -26.46
N GLY A 234 -4.53 2.43 -26.26
CA GLY A 234 -4.70 3.10 -24.96
C GLY A 234 -3.55 2.85 -23.99
N ARG A 235 -2.37 2.44 -24.47
CA ARG A 235 -1.17 2.21 -23.64
C ARG A 235 -0.27 3.44 -23.66
N PRO A 236 0.31 3.86 -22.53
CA PRO A 236 1.20 5.02 -22.48
C PRO A 236 2.48 4.72 -23.27
N VAL A 237 2.88 5.61 -24.17
CA VAL A 237 4.09 5.49 -25.00
C VAL A 237 5.11 6.59 -24.72
N THR A 238 4.67 7.72 -24.15
CA THR A 238 5.56 8.81 -23.77
C THR A 238 5.13 9.46 -22.46
N ARG A 239 6.11 9.91 -21.68
CA ARG A 239 5.93 10.82 -20.55
C ARG A 239 6.92 11.98 -20.71
N THR A 240 6.41 13.19 -20.80
CA THR A 240 7.24 14.39 -21.00
C THR A 240 7.02 15.36 -19.86
N GLN A 241 8.07 15.67 -19.11
CA GLN A 241 8.05 16.62 -17.99
C GLN A 241 8.82 17.88 -18.35
N ASN A 242 8.17 19.04 -18.27
CA ASN A 242 8.75 20.35 -18.53
C ASN A 242 9.03 21.04 -17.20
N LEU A 243 10.30 21.34 -16.90
CA LEU A 243 10.76 21.93 -15.63
C LEU A 243 11.46 23.28 -15.84
N GLY A 244 10.99 24.07 -16.83
CA GLY A 244 11.65 25.33 -17.23
C GLY A 244 12.97 25.18 -18.01
N GLY A 245 13.51 23.96 -18.14
CA GLY A 245 14.66 23.59 -18.98
C GLY A 245 14.30 22.63 -20.12
N PRO A 246 15.29 21.90 -20.69
CA PRO A 246 15.00 20.79 -21.60
C PRO A 246 14.04 19.79 -20.95
N PRO A 247 13.01 19.31 -21.67
CA PRO A 247 12.05 18.38 -21.09
C PRO A 247 12.72 17.05 -20.73
N LEU A 248 12.31 16.47 -19.60
CA LEU A 248 12.61 15.08 -19.28
C LEU A 248 11.61 14.21 -20.03
N VAL A 249 12.09 13.39 -20.97
CA VAL A 249 11.24 12.52 -21.78
C VAL A 249 11.56 11.06 -21.49
N ASP A 250 10.54 10.31 -21.09
CA ASP A 250 10.57 8.86 -21.01
C ASP A 250 9.70 8.25 -22.11
N THR A 251 10.14 7.14 -22.71
CA THR A 251 9.39 6.38 -23.71
C THR A 251 9.14 4.95 -23.25
N PHE A 252 8.01 4.39 -23.67
CA PHE A 252 7.55 3.06 -23.30
C PHE A 252 7.18 2.30 -24.58
N ASP A 253 7.93 1.25 -24.87
CA ASP A 253 7.67 0.40 -26.04
C ASP A 253 7.13 -0.96 -25.61
N TYR A 254 6.26 -1.52 -26.44
CA TYR A 254 5.56 -2.77 -26.15
C TYR A 254 5.82 -3.80 -27.24
N ASP A 255 5.87 -5.06 -26.84
CA ASP A 255 5.96 -6.18 -27.78
C ASP A 255 4.63 -6.41 -28.54
N ALA A 256 4.69 -7.32 -29.52
CA ALA A 256 3.54 -7.68 -30.35
C ALA A 256 2.36 -8.31 -29.57
N THR A 257 2.59 -8.77 -28.33
CA THR A 257 1.57 -9.36 -27.46
C THR A 257 0.98 -8.37 -26.45
N GLY A 258 1.48 -7.14 -26.42
CA GLY A 258 0.94 -6.10 -25.56
C GLY A 258 1.77 -5.78 -24.32
N ARG A 259 2.84 -6.53 -24.04
CA ARG A 259 3.64 -6.41 -22.81
C ARG A 259 4.72 -5.35 -22.98
N LEU A 260 5.08 -4.67 -21.88
CA LEU A 260 6.14 -3.65 -21.88
C LEU A 260 7.48 -4.30 -22.23
N ALA A 261 8.09 -3.88 -23.33
CA ALA A 261 9.34 -4.44 -23.87
C ALA A 261 10.55 -3.55 -23.56
N GLU A 262 10.38 -2.22 -23.61
CA GLU A 262 11.45 -1.27 -23.31
C GLU A 262 10.90 -0.06 -22.54
N VAL A 263 11.71 0.48 -21.62
CA VAL A 263 11.54 1.80 -21.04
C VAL A 263 12.83 2.59 -21.21
N ALA A 264 12.81 3.66 -22.00
CA ALA A 264 13.93 4.59 -22.10
C ALA A 264 13.63 5.84 -21.27
N GLY A 265 14.43 6.09 -20.23
CA GLY A 265 14.25 7.21 -19.32
C GLY A 265 15.06 8.45 -19.69
N ALA A 266 14.58 9.62 -19.28
CA ALA A 266 15.21 10.92 -19.53
C ALA A 266 16.64 11.05 -18.97
N SER A 267 16.98 10.24 -17.96
CA SER A 267 18.32 10.15 -17.39
C SER A 267 19.33 9.42 -18.29
N GLY A 268 18.87 8.86 -19.42
CA GLY A 268 19.64 8.04 -20.35
C GLY A 268 19.68 6.56 -19.97
N VAL A 269 19.00 6.15 -18.90
CA VAL A 269 18.85 4.74 -18.52
C VAL A 269 17.78 4.09 -19.40
N VAL A 270 18.12 2.99 -20.05
CA VAL A 270 17.17 2.18 -20.84
C VAL A 270 17.03 0.81 -20.19
N ILE A 271 15.80 0.31 -20.09
CA ILE A 271 15.45 -0.98 -19.48
C ILE A 271 14.74 -1.84 -20.51
N ASP A 272 15.36 -2.93 -20.91
CA ASP A 272 14.78 -3.97 -21.75
C ASP A 272 14.19 -5.11 -20.91
N TYR A 273 12.95 -5.51 -21.21
CA TYR A 273 12.28 -6.63 -20.56
C TYR A 273 12.27 -7.86 -21.44
N THR A 274 12.51 -9.00 -20.82
CA THR A 274 12.41 -10.31 -21.46
C THR A 274 11.38 -11.17 -20.73
N TYR A 275 10.61 -11.92 -21.52
CA TYR A 275 9.51 -12.73 -21.02
C TYR A 275 9.57 -14.15 -21.55
N ASP A 276 9.04 -15.06 -20.76
CA ASP A 276 8.73 -16.43 -21.14
C ASP A 276 7.25 -16.69 -20.87
N GLY A 277 6.43 -16.64 -21.92
CA GLY A 277 4.97 -16.56 -21.74
C GLY A 277 4.60 -15.38 -20.83
N LEU A 278 3.80 -15.60 -19.80
CA LEU A 278 3.39 -14.52 -18.90
C LEU A 278 4.46 -14.13 -17.84
N LEU A 279 5.58 -14.86 -17.77
CA LEU A 279 6.62 -14.65 -16.77
C LEU A 279 7.65 -13.63 -17.25
N SER A 280 8.04 -12.66 -16.41
CA SER A 280 9.22 -11.84 -16.69
C SER A 280 10.47 -12.60 -16.28
N VAL A 281 11.32 -12.92 -17.23
CA VAL A 281 12.55 -13.70 -17.00
C VAL A 281 13.79 -12.83 -16.94
N GLY A 282 13.69 -11.54 -17.26
CA GLY A 282 14.79 -10.61 -17.02
C GLY A 282 14.56 -9.16 -17.42
N GLU A 283 15.37 -8.31 -16.80
CA GLU A 283 15.53 -6.88 -17.04
C GLU A 283 17.00 -6.62 -17.42
N THR A 284 17.26 -5.94 -18.53
CA THR A 284 18.60 -5.49 -18.91
C THR A 284 18.61 -3.97 -18.93
N MET A 285 19.49 -3.37 -18.13
CA MET A 285 19.68 -1.94 -18.04
C MET A 285 20.92 -1.52 -18.84
N SER A 286 20.80 -0.43 -19.60
CA SER A 286 21.91 0.22 -20.29
C SER A 286 21.93 1.73 -20.00
N GLY A 287 22.95 2.43 -20.49
CA GLY A 287 23.16 3.85 -20.23
C GLY A 287 24.08 4.08 -19.02
N PRO A 288 23.82 5.10 -18.17
CA PRO A 288 24.72 5.48 -17.09
C PRO A 288 24.82 4.45 -15.96
N VAL A 289 23.83 3.55 -15.83
CA VAL A 289 23.82 2.47 -14.83
C VAL A 289 23.52 1.15 -15.55
N PRO A 290 24.54 0.50 -16.15
CA PRO A 290 24.34 -0.72 -16.92
C PRO A 290 24.29 -1.97 -16.03
N GLY A 291 23.56 -2.99 -16.46
CA GLY A 291 23.54 -4.29 -15.79
C GLY A 291 22.36 -5.16 -16.25
N SER A 292 22.23 -6.36 -15.70
CA SER A 292 21.10 -7.22 -15.99
C SER A 292 20.68 -8.00 -14.76
N VAL A 293 19.39 -8.29 -14.65
CA VAL A 293 18.77 -9.14 -13.63
C VAL A 293 17.94 -10.18 -14.36
N THR A 294 18.29 -11.45 -14.24
CA THR A 294 17.52 -12.56 -14.84
C THR A 294 17.04 -13.53 -13.77
N ARG A 295 15.91 -14.17 -14.03
CA ARG A 295 15.23 -15.07 -13.11
C ARG A 295 14.83 -16.36 -13.83
N THR A 296 14.85 -17.47 -13.11
CA THR A 296 14.24 -18.72 -13.56
C THR A 296 13.10 -19.10 -12.62
N TYR A 297 12.19 -19.94 -13.09
CA TYR A 297 11.01 -20.35 -12.34
C TYR A 297 10.96 -21.87 -12.16
N ASP A 298 10.40 -22.33 -11.04
CA ASP A 298 10.09 -23.75 -10.82
C ASP A 298 8.70 -24.13 -11.37
N ALA A 299 8.31 -25.39 -11.20
CA ALA A 299 7.01 -25.91 -11.66
C ALA A 299 5.78 -25.31 -10.94
N LEU A 300 6.00 -24.57 -9.85
CA LEU A 300 4.96 -23.82 -9.15
C LEU A 300 5.00 -22.33 -9.53
N LEU A 301 5.77 -21.97 -10.56
CA LEU A 301 5.96 -20.59 -11.03
C LEU A 301 6.57 -19.65 -9.97
N ARG A 302 7.33 -20.23 -9.03
CA ARG A 302 8.09 -19.47 -8.03
C ARG A 302 9.49 -19.22 -8.56
N VAL A 303 10.11 -18.11 -8.17
CA VAL A 303 11.48 -17.78 -8.59
C VAL A 303 12.44 -18.85 -8.06
N ALA A 304 12.96 -19.71 -8.93
CA ALA A 304 13.91 -20.76 -8.56
C ALA A 304 15.34 -20.23 -8.45
N SER A 305 15.68 -19.21 -9.25
CA SER A 305 17.00 -18.56 -9.16
C SER A 305 16.98 -17.13 -9.69
N GLN A 306 17.96 -16.33 -9.26
CA GLN A 306 18.23 -15.00 -9.78
C GLN A 306 19.72 -14.80 -10.06
N THR A 307 20.03 -14.29 -11.25
CA THR A 307 21.38 -13.90 -11.66
C THR A 307 21.42 -12.40 -11.91
N VAL A 308 22.48 -11.73 -11.46
CA VAL A 308 22.66 -10.29 -11.64
C VAL A 308 24.01 -10.02 -12.30
N GLY A 309 24.01 -9.61 -13.57
CA GLY A 309 25.23 -9.42 -14.36
C GLY A 309 26.17 -10.63 -14.27
N GLY A 310 27.46 -10.37 -14.06
CA GLY A 310 28.49 -11.41 -13.88
C GLY A 310 28.59 -12.00 -12.47
N THR A 311 27.64 -11.72 -11.56
CA THR A 311 27.68 -12.26 -10.19
C THR A 311 27.21 -13.72 -10.13
N PRO A 312 27.62 -14.49 -9.11
CA PRO A 312 27.09 -15.84 -8.91
C PRO A 312 25.56 -15.87 -8.80
N THR A 313 24.94 -16.85 -9.44
CA THR A 313 23.50 -17.10 -9.34
C THR A 313 23.09 -17.42 -7.90
N ILE A 314 22.02 -16.78 -7.44
CA ILE A 314 21.38 -17.08 -6.15
C ILE A 314 20.21 -18.03 -6.43
N GLY A 315 20.30 -19.26 -5.92
CA GLY A 315 19.19 -20.22 -5.93
C GLY A 315 18.24 -19.99 -4.76
N TYR A 316 16.95 -20.20 -4.98
CA TYR A 316 15.92 -20.14 -3.96
C TYR A 316 15.32 -21.54 -3.77
N THR A 317 15.04 -21.88 -2.51
CA THR A 317 14.40 -23.15 -2.16
C THR A 317 13.17 -22.87 -1.31
N TYR A 318 12.17 -23.73 -1.44
CA TYR A 318 10.88 -23.56 -0.81
C TYR A 318 10.42 -24.85 -0.14
N ASP A 319 9.60 -24.72 0.89
CA ASP A 319 8.83 -25.81 1.43
C ASP A 319 7.64 -26.18 0.50
N PRO A 320 6.90 -27.26 0.80
CA PRO A 320 5.73 -27.65 0.01
C PRO A 320 4.59 -26.61 -0.03
N ASP A 321 4.54 -25.66 0.91
CA ASP A 321 3.57 -24.56 0.96
C ASP A 321 4.08 -23.29 0.27
N SER A 322 5.23 -23.37 -0.42
CA SER A 322 5.85 -22.23 -1.11
C SER A 322 6.43 -21.16 -0.19
N GLN A 323 6.71 -21.49 1.06
CA GLN A 323 7.49 -20.63 1.94
C GLN A 323 8.99 -20.83 1.69
N LEU A 324 9.75 -19.73 1.66
CA LEU A 324 11.16 -19.73 1.30
C LEU A 324 12.04 -20.36 2.39
N THR A 325 12.63 -21.52 2.13
CA THR A 325 13.53 -22.22 3.07
C THR A 325 15.01 -21.89 2.88
N GLY A 326 15.38 -21.24 1.78
CA GLY A 326 16.76 -20.83 1.55
C GLY A 326 16.94 -19.89 0.37
N ALA A 327 17.94 -19.01 0.48
CA ALA A 327 18.32 -18.02 -0.53
C ALA A 327 19.85 -17.96 -0.67
N GLY A 328 20.40 -18.63 -1.68
CA GLY A 328 21.84 -18.83 -1.81
C GLY A 328 22.41 -19.58 -0.61
N ALA A 329 23.34 -18.98 0.12
CA ALA A 329 23.96 -19.58 1.29
C ALA A 329 23.15 -19.44 2.60
N LEU A 330 22.07 -18.66 2.58
CA LEU A 330 21.20 -18.45 3.73
C LEU A 330 20.15 -19.55 3.81
N SER A 331 20.00 -20.19 4.97
CA SER A 331 18.90 -21.12 5.26
C SER A 331 17.91 -20.50 6.25
N LEU A 332 16.62 -20.80 6.08
CA LEU A 332 15.52 -20.36 6.92
C LEU A 332 14.86 -21.56 7.59
N THR A 333 14.44 -21.37 8.84
CA THR A 333 13.66 -22.34 9.61
C THR A 333 12.27 -21.78 9.88
N HIS A 334 11.25 -22.63 9.83
CA HIS A 334 9.86 -22.25 10.06
C HIS A 334 9.23 -23.09 11.18
N ASP A 335 8.27 -22.52 11.86
CA ASP A 335 7.36 -23.28 12.73
C ASP A 335 6.54 -24.27 11.88
N ALA A 336 6.53 -25.53 12.29
CA ALA A 336 5.86 -26.60 11.55
C ALA A 336 4.33 -26.50 11.54
N THR A 337 3.75 -25.72 12.45
CA THR A 337 2.30 -25.62 12.68
C THR A 337 1.71 -24.39 11.98
N ASN A 338 2.41 -23.25 12.05
CA ASN A 338 1.91 -21.97 11.51
C ASN A 338 2.76 -21.36 10.40
N GLY A 339 3.96 -21.90 10.14
CA GLY A 339 4.81 -21.44 9.03
C GLY A 339 5.47 -20.08 9.26
N LEU A 340 5.49 -19.55 10.48
CA LEU A 340 6.27 -18.35 10.79
C LEU A 340 7.77 -18.68 10.79
N VAL A 341 8.60 -17.76 10.27
CA VAL A 341 10.06 -17.92 10.22
C VAL A 341 10.62 -17.85 11.63
N THR A 342 11.20 -18.94 12.14
CA THR A 342 11.74 -19.01 13.51
C THR A 342 13.23 -18.73 13.60
N GLY A 343 13.93 -18.58 12.48
CA GLY A 343 15.34 -18.23 12.47
C GLY A 343 16.03 -18.40 11.13
N HIS A 344 17.23 -17.82 11.03
CA HIS A 344 18.09 -17.91 9.85
C HIS A 344 19.49 -18.39 10.23
N THR A 345 20.22 -18.92 9.24
CA THR A 345 21.64 -19.26 9.38
C THR A 345 22.41 -18.89 8.11
N LEU A 346 23.51 -18.15 8.28
CA LEU A 346 24.47 -17.81 7.22
C LEU A 346 25.89 -17.93 7.77
N GLY A 347 26.59 -19.00 7.39
CA GLY A 347 27.92 -19.30 7.91
C GLY A 347 27.91 -19.45 9.43
N VAL A 348 28.72 -18.66 10.14
CA VAL A 348 28.81 -18.67 11.61
C VAL A 348 27.78 -17.79 12.30
N VAL A 349 26.94 -17.08 11.53
CA VAL A 349 25.90 -16.18 12.05
C VAL A 349 24.55 -16.88 12.03
N THR A 350 23.90 -16.94 13.19
CA THR A 350 22.58 -17.55 13.38
C THR A 350 21.67 -16.56 14.09
N ASP A 351 20.39 -16.56 13.75
CA ASP A 351 19.38 -15.81 14.49
C ASP A 351 18.11 -16.62 14.75
N THR A 352 17.39 -16.22 15.80
CA THR A 352 16.10 -16.78 16.20
C THR A 352 15.07 -15.68 16.30
N VAL A 353 13.86 -15.97 15.85
CA VAL A 353 12.70 -15.07 15.90
C VAL A 353 11.60 -15.72 16.73
N GLY A 354 11.08 -14.99 17.71
CA GLY A 354 9.96 -15.40 18.55
C GLY A 354 8.72 -14.55 18.27
N TYR A 355 7.57 -15.20 18.34
CA TYR A 355 6.26 -14.58 18.12
C TYR A 355 5.33 -14.81 19.30
N ASN A 356 4.35 -13.92 19.49
CA ASN A 356 3.19 -14.22 20.33
C ASN A 356 2.14 -15.02 19.54
N THR A 357 1.03 -15.37 20.19
CA THR A 357 -0.07 -16.10 19.55
C THR A 357 -0.78 -15.29 18.46
N PHE A 358 -0.56 -13.97 18.36
CA PHE A 358 -1.08 -13.12 17.29
C PHE A 358 -0.15 -13.04 16.07
N ALA A 359 0.88 -13.89 15.98
CA ALA A 359 1.91 -13.84 14.95
C ALA A 359 2.74 -12.54 14.95
N GLU A 360 2.70 -11.76 16.02
CA GLU A 360 3.51 -10.56 16.15
C GLU A 360 4.87 -10.91 16.75
N LEU A 361 5.94 -10.34 16.19
CA LEU A 361 7.29 -10.51 16.72
C LEU A 361 7.34 -10.01 18.18
N THR A 362 7.87 -10.86 19.05
CA THR A 362 8.13 -10.59 20.47
C THR A 362 9.61 -10.61 20.82
N SER A 363 10.41 -11.34 20.06
CA SER A 363 11.86 -11.39 20.26
C SER A 363 12.60 -11.66 18.97
N TYR A 364 13.80 -11.11 18.87
CA TYR A 364 14.78 -11.46 17.86
C TYR A 364 16.15 -11.53 18.54
N ALA A 365 16.94 -12.55 18.25
CA ALA A 365 18.29 -12.68 18.80
C ALA A 365 19.25 -13.25 17.76
N ALA A 366 20.37 -12.58 17.55
CA ALA A 366 21.43 -12.97 16.63
C ALA A 366 22.74 -13.24 17.37
N SER A 367 23.43 -14.29 16.94
CA SER A 367 24.74 -14.70 17.45
C SER A 367 25.72 -14.91 16.30
N ALA A 368 27.00 -14.64 16.55
CA ALA A 368 28.11 -14.96 15.67
C ALA A 368 29.11 -15.85 16.41
N ASN A 369 29.47 -17.01 15.85
CA ASN A 369 30.27 -18.02 16.55
C ASN A 369 29.67 -18.38 17.93
N ALA A 370 28.35 -18.53 17.99
CA ALA A 370 27.56 -18.74 19.23
C ALA A 370 27.70 -17.63 20.30
N THR A 371 28.31 -16.49 19.97
CA THR A 371 28.38 -15.32 20.85
C THR A 371 27.26 -14.35 20.47
N PRO A 372 26.37 -13.95 21.40
CA PRO A 372 25.33 -12.97 21.12
C PRO A 372 25.90 -11.64 20.63
N VAL A 373 25.38 -11.11 19.53
CA VAL A 373 25.79 -9.82 18.95
C VAL A 373 24.66 -8.78 18.98
N TYR A 374 23.42 -9.24 18.87
CA TYR A 374 22.21 -8.42 18.91
C TYR A 374 21.07 -9.22 19.52
N ALA A 375 20.25 -8.58 20.35
CA ALA A 375 18.97 -9.13 20.76
C ALA A 375 17.97 -7.99 20.99
N GLU A 376 16.70 -8.25 20.70
CA GLU A 376 15.60 -7.38 21.06
C GLU A 376 14.43 -8.20 21.60
N THR A 377 13.68 -7.62 22.53
CA THR A 377 12.36 -8.09 22.93
C THR A 377 11.40 -6.93 22.99
N VAL A 378 10.17 -7.12 22.54
CA VAL A 378 9.14 -6.07 22.52
C VAL A 378 7.91 -6.47 23.32
N THR A 379 7.35 -5.51 24.03
CA THR A 379 6.05 -5.62 24.72
C THR A 379 5.04 -4.74 24.02
N ARG A 380 3.82 -5.25 23.86
CA ARG A 380 2.74 -4.58 23.12
C ARG A 380 1.54 -4.28 24.01
N ASP A 381 0.82 -3.21 23.70
CA ASP A 381 -0.47 -2.90 24.33
C ASP A 381 -1.63 -3.76 23.77
N ALA A 382 -2.86 -3.48 24.21
CA ALA A 382 -4.04 -4.23 23.82
C ALA A 382 -4.44 -4.06 22.34
N ILE A 383 -3.88 -3.08 21.61
CA ILE A 383 -4.06 -2.95 20.16
C ILE A 383 -2.83 -3.38 19.37
N GLY A 384 -1.84 -3.96 20.06
CA GLY A 384 -0.64 -4.50 19.44
C GLY A 384 0.49 -3.49 19.27
N ARG A 385 0.34 -2.22 19.66
CA ARG A 385 1.44 -1.23 19.54
C ARG A 385 2.57 -1.51 20.51
N ILE A 386 3.81 -1.34 20.09
CA ILE A 386 5.01 -1.51 20.90
C ILE A 386 5.06 -0.40 21.95
N VAL A 387 4.93 -0.78 23.22
CA VAL A 387 5.03 0.13 24.37
C VAL A 387 6.36 -0.01 25.12
N GLN A 388 7.11 -1.09 24.86
CA GLN A 388 8.45 -1.25 25.39
C GLN A 388 9.32 -2.06 24.43
N LYS A 389 10.59 -1.68 24.30
CA LYS A 389 11.65 -2.45 23.64
C LYS A 389 12.82 -2.63 24.61
N VAL A 390 13.28 -3.86 24.80
CA VAL A 390 14.57 -4.14 25.45
C VAL A 390 15.53 -4.56 24.36
N GLU A 391 16.60 -3.81 24.14
CA GLU A 391 17.59 -4.03 23.10
C GLU A 391 18.95 -4.32 23.74
N THR A 392 19.68 -5.30 23.23
CA THR A 392 21.05 -5.61 23.64
C THR A 392 21.97 -5.60 22.43
N ILE A 393 22.97 -4.71 22.42
CA ILE A 393 23.98 -4.63 21.35
C ILE A 393 25.37 -4.63 21.97
N GLY A 394 26.22 -5.57 21.54
CA GLY A 394 27.59 -5.66 22.06
C GLY A 394 27.65 -5.88 23.59
N GLY A 395 26.66 -6.58 24.14
CA GLY A 395 26.55 -6.86 25.58
C GLY A 395 25.98 -5.72 26.43
N VAL A 396 25.66 -4.56 25.85
CA VAL A 396 24.97 -3.47 26.55
C VAL A 396 23.48 -3.60 26.32
N THR A 397 22.71 -3.70 27.40
CA THR A 397 21.25 -3.78 27.37
C THR A 397 20.64 -2.44 27.75
N ASP A 398 19.76 -1.94 26.89
CA ASP A 398 18.96 -0.73 27.11
C ASP A 398 17.47 -1.09 27.04
N THR A 399 16.68 -0.54 27.96
CA THR A 399 15.22 -0.62 27.94
C THR A 399 14.64 0.72 27.50
N TYR A 400 13.77 0.69 26.50
CA TYR A 400 13.04 1.83 25.99
C TYR A 400 11.56 1.66 26.30
N ASP A 401 10.96 2.63 26.99
CA ASP A 401 9.52 2.68 27.23
C ASP A 401 8.90 3.81 26.41
N TYR A 402 7.79 3.51 25.73
CA TYR A 402 7.11 4.40 24.81
C TYR A 402 5.73 4.74 25.35
N THR A 403 5.34 6.01 25.24
CA THR A 403 3.95 6.42 25.48
C THR A 403 3.42 7.20 24.30
N PHE A 404 2.10 7.09 24.10
CA PHE A 404 1.40 7.63 22.94
C PHE A 404 0.23 8.49 23.39
N ASP A 405 -0.18 9.43 22.55
CA ASP A 405 -1.43 10.15 22.74
C ASP A 405 -2.66 9.30 22.36
N GLN A 406 -3.86 9.90 22.47
CA GLN A 406 -5.13 9.21 22.19
C GLN A 406 -5.29 8.79 20.73
N VAL A 407 -4.61 9.46 19.78
CA VAL A 407 -4.64 9.13 18.35
C VAL A 407 -3.43 8.30 17.91
N GLY A 408 -2.58 7.91 18.85
CA GLY A 408 -1.49 6.96 18.64
C GLY A 408 -0.17 7.58 18.22
N GLN A 409 0.04 8.87 18.44
CA GLN A 409 1.31 9.53 18.13
C GLN A 409 2.28 9.37 19.30
N LEU A 410 3.54 9.04 19.02
CA LEU A 410 4.57 8.88 20.04
C LEU A 410 4.83 10.21 20.77
N ILE A 411 4.66 10.26 22.09
CA ILE A 411 4.84 11.50 22.88
C ILE A 411 6.04 11.45 23.82
N THR A 412 6.42 10.28 24.34
CA THR A 412 7.60 10.17 25.23
C THR A 412 8.35 8.87 25.01
N VAL A 413 9.67 8.95 25.12
CA VAL A 413 10.57 7.80 25.20
C VAL A 413 11.40 7.93 26.47
N THR A 414 11.40 6.90 27.31
CA THR A 414 12.40 6.79 28.38
C THR A 414 13.41 5.71 28.03
N LYS A 415 14.68 5.95 28.32
CA LYS A 415 15.77 5.00 28.18
C LYS A 415 16.29 4.64 29.56
N ASN A 416 16.21 3.37 29.94
CA ASN A 416 16.56 2.85 31.26
C ASN A 416 15.84 3.63 32.39
N GLY A 417 14.58 3.98 32.17
CA GLY A 417 13.76 4.76 33.10
C GLY A 417 14.05 6.27 33.14
N ALA A 418 15.06 6.77 32.40
CA ALA A 418 15.36 8.20 32.29
C ALA A 418 14.71 8.79 31.03
N PRO A 419 14.14 10.02 31.05
CA PRO A 419 13.63 10.67 29.85
C PRO A 419 14.71 10.79 28.76
N SER A 420 14.40 10.31 27.55
CA SER A 420 15.31 10.32 26.39
C SER A 420 14.77 11.25 25.30
N GLU A 421 13.50 11.09 24.96
CA GLU A 421 12.83 11.84 23.90
C GLU A 421 11.43 12.28 24.34
N SER A 422 10.96 13.43 23.84
CA SER A 422 9.58 13.87 24.02
C SER A 422 9.09 14.65 22.80
N TYR A 423 7.82 14.48 22.44
CA TYR A 423 7.21 15.12 21.29
C TYR A 423 5.83 15.68 21.62
N THR A 424 5.49 16.80 21.00
CA THR A 424 4.14 17.38 21.00
C THR A 424 3.68 17.60 19.56
N TYR A 425 2.37 17.57 19.35
CA TYR A 425 1.77 17.68 18.02
C TYR A 425 0.60 18.67 18.01
N ASP A 426 0.38 19.31 16.87
CA ASP A 426 -0.83 20.09 16.62
C ASP A 426 -2.04 19.21 16.27
N ASP A 427 -3.15 19.85 15.92
CA ASP A 427 -4.40 19.14 15.63
C ASP A 427 -4.29 18.21 14.41
N ASN A 428 -3.54 18.59 13.37
CA ASN A 428 -3.31 17.74 12.20
C ASN A 428 -2.04 16.87 12.33
N GLY A 429 -1.50 16.72 13.54
CA GLY A 429 -0.39 15.82 13.79
C GLY A 429 0.97 16.32 13.33
N ASN A 430 1.15 17.61 13.06
CA ASN A 430 2.48 18.17 12.85
C ASN A 430 3.20 18.28 14.18
N ARG A 431 4.44 17.82 14.24
CA ARG A 431 5.27 17.95 15.45
C ARG A 431 5.49 19.43 15.75
N THR A 432 5.04 19.90 16.91
CA THR A 432 5.22 21.30 17.40
C THR A 432 6.47 21.46 18.25
N ASP A 433 6.85 20.43 19.00
CA ASP A 433 8.09 20.39 19.75
C ASP A 433 8.72 19.00 19.72
N ALA A 434 10.05 18.97 19.80
CA ALA A 434 10.85 17.77 19.96
C ALA A 434 11.92 18.04 21.02
N THR A 435 12.05 17.15 21.99
CA THR A 435 13.25 17.09 22.84
C THR A 435 13.94 15.78 22.53
N VAL A 436 15.18 15.81 22.02
CA VAL A 436 15.96 14.61 21.70
C VAL A 436 17.37 14.81 22.24
N ALA A 437 17.89 13.83 22.98
CA ALA A 437 19.21 13.90 23.62
C ALA A 437 19.40 15.19 24.47
N GLY A 438 18.35 15.62 25.17
CA GLY A 438 18.35 16.82 26.01
C GLY A 438 18.25 18.16 25.26
N VAL A 439 18.17 18.15 23.92
CA VAL A 439 18.01 19.36 23.10
C VAL A 439 16.54 19.54 22.74
N HIS A 440 15.94 20.62 23.23
CA HIS A 440 14.59 21.02 22.91
C HIS A 440 14.55 21.91 21.66
N VAL A 441 13.61 21.62 20.77
CA VAL A 441 13.38 22.33 19.51
C VAL A 441 11.88 22.52 19.31
N SER A 442 11.46 23.77 19.17
CA SER A 442 10.11 24.10 18.69
C SER A 442 10.08 24.24 17.17
N THR A 443 8.92 24.00 16.57
CA THR A 443 8.72 24.06 15.13
C THR A 443 7.60 25.04 14.77
N THR A 444 7.46 25.33 13.49
CA THR A 444 6.30 26.04 12.96
C THR A 444 5.91 25.46 11.61
N THR A 445 4.62 25.28 11.40
CA THR A 445 4.03 24.85 10.13
C THR A 445 3.05 25.90 9.61
N ASP A 446 2.86 25.93 8.29
CA ASP A 446 1.83 26.77 7.70
C ASP A 446 0.48 26.04 7.55
N ALA A 447 -0.50 26.71 6.92
CA ALA A 447 -1.85 26.18 6.76
C ALA A 447 -1.95 24.98 5.78
N GLN A 448 -0.86 24.61 5.10
CA GLN A 448 -0.75 23.40 4.28
C GLN A 448 0.13 22.32 4.95
N ASP A 449 0.37 22.42 6.26
CA ASP A 449 1.21 21.48 7.02
C ASP A 449 2.70 21.48 6.63
N ARG A 450 3.16 22.50 5.90
CA ARG A 450 4.57 22.63 5.51
C ARG A 450 5.40 23.11 6.69
N LEU A 451 6.43 22.36 7.07
CA LEU A 451 7.38 22.76 8.11
C LEU A 451 8.19 23.97 7.65
N THR A 452 7.92 25.16 8.20
CA THR A 452 8.59 26.42 7.85
C THR A 452 9.76 26.75 8.79
N GLN A 453 9.74 26.22 10.02
CA GLN A 453 10.79 26.44 11.02
C GLN A 453 11.01 25.18 11.86
N TYR A 454 12.27 24.83 12.13
CA TYR A 454 12.69 23.80 13.09
C TYR A 454 13.87 24.35 13.91
N GLY A 455 13.58 24.84 15.12
CA GLY A 455 14.54 25.55 15.95
C GLY A 455 15.00 26.83 15.26
N THR A 456 16.30 26.94 14.96
CA THR A 456 16.86 28.07 14.19
C THR A 456 16.91 27.82 12.68
N THR A 457 16.47 26.65 12.21
CA THR A 457 16.50 26.29 10.79
C THR A 457 15.19 26.70 10.12
N SER A 458 15.27 27.49 9.05
CA SER A 458 14.11 27.89 8.24
C SER A 458 14.01 27.05 6.96
N PHE A 459 12.80 26.85 6.46
CA PHE A 459 12.53 26.10 5.23
C PHE A 459 11.63 26.89 4.28
N THR A 460 11.86 26.74 2.98
CA THR A 460 10.95 27.24 1.92
C THR A 460 10.46 26.09 1.07
N TYR A 461 9.39 26.32 0.30
CA TYR A 461 8.74 25.31 -0.51
C TYR A 461 8.36 25.87 -1.87
N THR A 462 8.39 24.99 -2.88
CA THR A 462 7.80 25.25 -4.19
C THR A 462 6.29 25.47 -4.06
N PRO A 463 5.63 26.03 -5.09
CA PRO A 463 4.17 26.12 -5.12
C PRO A 463 3.44 24.78 -5.05
N ALA A 464 4.07 23.70 -5.50
CA ALA A 464 3.54 22.35 -5.37
C ALA A 464 3.58 21.84 -3.91
N GLY A 465 4.48 22.39 -3.09
CA GLY A 465 4.70 21.96 -1.70
C GLY A 465 5.92 21.06 -1.54
N ASP A 466 6.82 20.99 -2.53
CA ASP A 466 8.10 20.31 -2.37
C ASP A 466 9.06 21.24 -1.62
N ARG A 467 9.87 20.71 -0.69
CA ARG A 467 10.87 21.51 0.03
C ARG A 467 11.82 22.12 -0.99
N GLU A 468 11.94 23.43 -1.02
CA GLU A 468 12.82 24.13 -1.98
C GLU A 468 14.18 24.46 -1.35
N SER A 469 14.17 24.88 -0.09
CA SER A 469 15.40 25.16 0.65
C SER A 469 15.30 24.88 2.14
N LYS A 470 16.47 24.66 2.75
CA LYS A 470 16.69 24.58 4.19
C LYS A 470 17.88 25.48 4.53
N THR A 471 17.68 26.47 5.39
CA THR A 471 18.72 27.42 5.80
C THR A 471 18.96 27.30 7.29
N THR A 472 20.18 26.91 7.65
CA THR A 472 20.62 26.77 9.06
C THR A 472 21.34 28.03 9.54
N ALA A 473 21.76 28.05 10.80
CA ALA A 473 22.48 29.18 11.38
C ALA A 473 23.75 29.53 10.57
N GLY A 474 24.02 30.84 10.42
CA GLY A 474 25.13 31.35 9.60
C GLY A 474 24.82 31.42 8.10
N SER A 475 23.53 31.37 7.71
CA SER A 475 23.08 31.43 6.32
C SER A 475 23.62 30.30 5.43
N GLN A 476 23.84 29.13 6.03
CA GLN A 476 24.19 27.92 5.31
C GLN A 476 22.92 27.31 4.73
N THR A 477 22.78 27.38 3.40
CA THR A 477 21.59 26.97 2.67
C THR A 477 21.84 25.68 1.91
N THR A 478 20.91 24.73 2.04
CA THR A 478 20.76 23.57 1.17
C THR A 478 19.55 23.81 0.26
N THR A 479 19.67 23.59 -1.05
CA THR A 479 18.55 23.66 -2.00
C THR A 479 18.21 22.29 -2.56
N TYR A 480 16.95 22.12 -2.96
CA TYR A 480 16.41 20.84 -3.42
C TYR A 480 15.61 21.07 -4.72
N GLU A 481 15.79 20.18 -5.68
CA GLU A 481 15.11 20.22 -6.98
C GLU A 481 14.40 18.89 -7.22
N TYR A 482 13.14 18.97 -7.63
CA TYR A 482 12.26 17.82 -7.84
C TYR A 482 11.75 17.77 -9.28
N ASP A 483 11.33 16.59 -9.72
CA ASP A 483 10.55 16.43 -10.94
C ASP A 483 9.05 16.74 -10.73
N VAL A 484 8.24 16.67 -11.80
CA VAL A 484 6.80 17.01 -11.79
C VAL A 484 5.95 15.99 -11.01
N ILE A 485 6.53 14.89 -10.56
CA ILE A 485 5.85 13.86 -9.75
C ILE A 485 6.40 13.78 -8.33
N GLY A 486 7.35 14.64 -7.96
CA GLY A 486 7.87 14.77 -6.59
C GLY A 486 9.09 13.90 -6.29
N SER A 487 9.77 13.35 -7.30
CA SER A 487 11.06 12.68 -7.13
C SER A 487 12.16 13.72 -6.94
N LEU A 488 12.94 13.61 -5.86
CA LEU A 488 14.11 14.47 -5.63
C LEU A 488 15.21 14.16 -6.65
N LEU A 489 15.56 15.15 -7.48
CA LEU A 489 16.57 15.07 -8.54
C LEU A 489 17.93 15.61 -8.09
N THR A 490 17.97 16.76 -7.43
CA THR A 490 19.23 17.39 -7.02
C THR A 490 19.12 17.97 -5.61
N VAL A 491 20.20 17.83 -4.84
CA VAL A 491 20.43 18.56 -3.58
C VAL A 491 21.74 19.32 -3.71
N THR A 492 21.73 20.64 -3.55
CA THR A 492 22.95 21.45 -3.46
C THR A 492 23.23 21.78 -2.00
N LEU A 493 24.35 21.29 -1.48
CA LEU A 493 24.78 21.49 -0.09
C LEU A 493 25.37 22.91 0.13
N PRO A 494 25.51 23.38 1.39
CA PRO A 494 25.99 24.74 1.67
C PRO A 494 27.41 25.04 1.16
N ASP A 495 28.22 24.00 0.97
CA ASP A 495 29.56 24.08 0.40
C ASP A 495 29.57 24.04 -1.13
N THR A 496 28.40 24.14 -1.77
CA THR A 496 28.14 24.05 -3.22
C THR A 496 28.27 22.65 -3.82
N THR A 497 28.51 21.61 -3.01
CA THR A 497 28.50 20.24 -3.49
C THR A 497 27.11 19.86 -4.00
N ALA A 498 27.03 19.46 -5.28
CA ALA A 498 25.79 19.01 -5.91
C ALA A 498 25.67 17.48 -5.82
N ILE A 499 24.64 17.01 -5.16
CA ILE A 499 24.21 15.62 -5.13
C ILE A 499 23.07 15.45 -6.13
N THR A 500 23.32 14.76 -7.24
CA THR A 500 22.29 14.53 -8.28
C THR A 500 21.93 13.06 -8.34
N TYR A 501 20.64 12.74 -8.30
CA TYR A 501 20.14 11.39 -8.39
C TYR A 501 19.81 11.02 -9.85
N VAL A 502 20.15 9.78 -10.22
CA VAL A 502 19.75 9.19 -11.50
C VAL A 502 18.44 8.44 -11.26
N VAL A 503 17.37 8.90 -11.90
CA VAL A 503 16.04 8.32 -11.81
C VAL A 503 15.72 7.66 -13.16
N ASP A 504 15.35 6.39 -13.17
CA ASP A 504 15.00 5.68 -14.41
C ASP A 504 13.57 6.00 -14.89
N GLY A 505 13.17 5.51 -16.07
CA GLY A 505 11.81 5.73 -16.58
C GLY A 505 10.72 5.06 -15.72
N GLN A 506 11.12 4.14 -14.84
CA GLN A 506 10.29 3.58 -13.78
C GLN A 506 10.46 4.33 -12.43
N THR A 507 10.92 5.58 -12.46
CA THR A 507 11.03 6.46 -11.30
C THR A 507 11.76 5.86 -10.08
N ARG A 508 12.59 4.84 -10.30
CA ARG A 508 13.46 4.26 -9.28
C ARG A 508 14.73 5.12 -9.20
N ARG A 509 15.23 5.36 -7.99
CA ARG A 509 16.55 5.98 -7.78
C ARG A 509 17.64 4.96 -8.09
N VAL A 510 18.10 4.90 -9.33
CA VAL A 510 19.08 3.92 -9.80
C VAL A 510 20.53 4.41 -9.70
N GLY A 511 20.78 5.64 -9.30
CA GLY A 511 22.16 6.09 -9.08
C GLY A 511 22.28 7.45 -8.40
N LYS A 512 23.52 7.79 -8.07
CA LYS A 512 23.91 9.04 -7.42
C LYS A 512 25.19 9.58 -8.04
N LYS A 513 25.18 10.89 -8.29
CA LYS A 513 26.33 11.67 -8.75
C LYS A 513 26.72 12.69 -7.69
N VAL A 514 28.02 12.92 -7.55
CA VAL A 514 28.59 14.01 -6.74
C VAL A 514 29.32 14.94 -7.69
N ASN A 515 28.93 16.21 -7.74
CA ASN A 515 29.46 17.22 -8.66
C ASN A 515 29.51 16.71 -10.11
N GLY A 516 28.41 16.07 -10.55
CA GLY A 516 28.24 15.52 -11.90
C GLY A 516 28.90 14.16 -12.16
N THR A 517 29.74 13.66 -11.25
CA THR A 517 30.43 12.36 -11.39
C THR A 517 29.60 11.25 -10.76
N LEU A 518 29.28 10.18 -11.49
CA LEU A 518 28.60 9.01 -10.93
C LEU A 518 29.49 8.35 -9.87
N VAL A 519 28.95 8.13 -8.68
CA VAL A 519 29.66 7.48 -7.56
C VAL A 519 29.00 6.20 -7.10
N GLN A 520 27.71 6.01 -7.43
CA GLN A 520 26.93 4.86 -7.01
C GLN A 520 25.83 4.56 -8.04
N GLY A 521 25.57 3.29 -8.29
CA GLY A 521 24.46 2.79 -9.10
C GLY A 521 23.74 1.62 -8.42
N PHE A 522 22.50 1.34 -8.84
CA PHE A 522 21.68 0.25 -8.33
C PHE A 522 20.97 -0.48 -9.47
N LEU A 523 20.95 -1.81 -9.38
CA LEU A 523 20.03 -2.65 -10.16
C LEU A 523 18.92 -3.13 -9.23
N TYR A 524 17.71 -3.21 -9.76
CA TYR A 524 16.51 -3.51 -8.97
C TYR A 524 15.86 -4.84 -9.39
N ASP A 525 15.16 -5.45 -8.45
CA ASP A 525 14.15 -6.47 -8.70
C ASP A 525 12.80 -5.92 -8.22
N GLY A 526 11.94 -5.55 -9.17
CA GLY A 526 10.74 -4.76 -8.87
C GLY A 526 11.05 -3.30 -8.55
N LEU A 527 10.20 -2.64 -7.76
CA LEU A 527 10.29 -1.20 -7.49
C LEU A 527 11.10 -0.83 -6.25
N LEU A 528 11.05 -1.68 -5.21
CA LEU A 528 11.56 -1.33 -3.88
C LEU A 528 12.84 -2.07 -3.48
N ARG A 529 13.30 -3.05 -4.27
CA ARG A 529 14.41 -3.92 -3.88
C ARG A 529 15.64 -3.75 -4.78
N PRO A 530 16.62 -2.92 -4.39
CA PRO A 530 17.94 -2.95 -5.01
C PRO A 530 18.56 -4.34 -4.79
N VAL A 531 18.92 -5.03 -5.86
CA VAL A 531 19.53 -6.37 -5.85
C VAL A 531 21.04 -6.34 -6.07
N ALA A 532 21.57 -5.22 -6.55
CA ALA A 532 23.00 -4.96 -6.61
C ALA A 532 23.33 -3.47 -6.50
N GLU A 533 24.53 -3.18 -6.01
CA GLU A 533 25.15 -1.85 -5.99
C GLU A 533 26.35 -1.85 -6.94
N LEU A 534 26.51 -0.74 -7.65
CA LEU A 534 27.56 -0.50 -8.64
C LEU A 534 28.40 0.70 -8.19
N ASP A 535 29.70 0.65 -8.49
CA ASP A 535 30.57 1.82 -8.36
C ASP A 535 30.36 2.82 -9.52
N GLY A 536 31.08 3.95 -9.47
CA GLY A 536 31.04 4.97 -10.51
C GLY A 536 31.48 4.52 -11.91
N ASN A 537 32.11 3.35 -12.04
CA ASN A 537 32.51 2.76 -13.32
C ASN A 537 31.51 1.72 -13.84
N GLY A 538 30.39 1.50 -13.13
CA GLY A 538 29.40 0.48 -13.49
C GLY A 538 29.84 -0.94 -13.13
N THR A 539 30.81 -1.11 -12.22
CA THR A 539 31.20 -2.44 -11.72
C THR A 539 30.33 -2.78 -10.51
N ILE A 540 29.74 -3.99 -10.49
CA ILE A 540 28.99 -4.47 -9.32
C ILE A 540 29.94 -4.65 -8.14
N VAL A 541 29.70 -3.91 -7.06
CA VAL A 541 30.49 -3.95 -5.81
C VAL A 541 29.78 -4.69 -4.68
N SER A 542 28.44 -4.72 -4.70
CA SER A 542 27.63 -5.44 -3.71
C SER A 542 26.48 -6.19 -4.41
N ARG A 543 26.18 -7.41 -3.97
CA ARG A 543 24.97 -8.18 -4.31
C ARG A 543 24.08 -8.28 -3.07
N PHE A 544 22.82 -7.90 -3.18
CA PHE A 544 21.85 -7.92 -2.07
C PHE A 544 20.87 -9.08 -2.23
N VAL A 545 20.66 -9.87 -1.17
CA VAL A 545 19.81 -11.06 -1.21
C VAL A 545 18.71 -10.96 -0.17
N TYR A 546 17.47 -11.14 -0.61
CA TYR A 546 16.26 -10.94 0.18
C TYR A 546 15.59 -12.26 0.51
N THR A 547 14.91 -12.29 1.66
CA THR A 547 13.98 -13.37 2.05
C THR A 547 12.54 -12.88 2.21
N GLY A 548 12.33 -11.57 2.07
CA GLY A 548 11.07 -10.85 2.25
C GLY A 548 11.36 -9.35 2.47
N GLY A 549 10.31 -8.53 2.58
CA GLY A 549 10.42 -7.10 2.92
C GLY A 549 11.23 -6.25 1.94
N THR A 550 11.78 -5.14 2.44
CA THR A 550 12.58 -4.15 1.68
C THR A 550 14.04 -4.05 2.15
N VAL A 551 14.43 -4.82 3.17
CA VAL A 551 15.80 -4.91 3.66
C VAL A 551 16.40 -6.24 3.21
N PRO A 552 17.63 -6.27 2.66
CA PRO A 552 18.26 -7.55 2.33
C PRO A 552 18.58 -8.34 3.59
N ALA A 553 18.37 -9.66 3.55
CA ALA A 553 18.77 -10.56 4.63
C ALA A 553 20.31 -10.66 4.71
N TYR A 554 20.99 -10.61 3.58
CA TYR A 554 22.45 -10.52 3.54
C TYR A 554 22.93 -9.84 2.26
N LEU A 555 24.20 -9.46 2.27
CA LEU A 555 24.87 -8.93 1.10
C LEU A 555 26.19 -9.66 0.85
N VAL A 556 26.61 -9.72 -0.41
CA VAL A 556 27.94 -10.18 -0.81
C VAL A 556 28.72 -8.98 -1.33
N LYS A 557 29.82 -8.61 -0.66
CA LYS A 557 30.69 -7.49 -1.02
C LYS A 557 32.13 -7.98 -1.13
N GLY A 558 32.78 -7.74 -2.27
CA GLY A 558 34.14 -8.23 -2.52
C GLY A 558 34.27 -9.77 -2.42
N GLY A 559 33.21 -10.50 -2.75
CA GLY A 559 33.16 -11.97 -2.64
C GLY A 559 32.91 -12.51 -1.21
N VAL A 560 32.75 -11.63 -0.22
CA VAL A 560 32.49 -11.99 1.18
C VAL A 560 31.02 -11.77 1.51
N ALA A 561 30.38 -12.77 2.12
CA ALA A 561 29.00 -12.66 2.59
C ALA A 561 28.92 -11.99 3.98
N PHE A 562 27.98 -11.07 4.14
CA PHE A 562 27.68 -10.39 5.39
C PHE A 562 26.19 -10.48 5.71
N ARG A 563 25.84 -11.02 6.87
CA ARG A 563 24.46 -11.03 7.39
C ARG A 563 24.08 -9.60 7.80
N VAL A 564 22.90 -9.15 7.38
CA VAL A 564 22.33 -7.85 7.77
C VAL A 564 21.31 -8.07 8.88
N ILE A 565 21.61 -7.60 10.08
CA ILE A 565 20.75 -7.71 11.25
C ILE A 565 19.97 -6.41 11.41
N SER A 566 18.64 -6.51 11.50
CA SER A 566 17.74 -5.36 11.60
C SER A 566 16.82 -5.46 12.82
N ASP A 567 16.26 -4.31 13.23
CA ASP A 567 15.22 -4.25 14.26
C ASP A 567 13.82 -4.57 13.70
N THR A 568 12.81 -4.49 14.57
CA THR A 568 11.41 -4.82 14.27
C THR A 568 10.79 -4.11 13.07
N ILE A 569 11.27 -2.93 12.70
CA ILE A 569 10.76 -2.15 11.55
C ILE A 569 11.66 -2.28 10.31
N GLY A 570 12.77 -3.03 10.43
CA GLY A 570 13.73 -3.23 9.36
C GLY A 570 14.92 -2.26 9.38
N SER A 571 15.10 -1.43 10.41
CA SER A 571 16.29 -0.57 10.50
C SER A 571 17.54 -1.42 10.69
N VAL A 572 18.54 -1.24 9.83
CA VAL A 572 19.80 -2.00 9.92
C VAL A 572 20.52 -1.64 11.22
N ARG A 573 20.78 -2.64 12.07
CA ARG A 573 21.49 -2.46 13.35
C ARG A 573 22.95 -2.91 13.24
N LEU A 574 23.20 -4.08 12.64
CA LEU A 574 24.54 -4.64 12.46
C LEU A 574 24.70 -5.25 11.07
N VAL A 575 25.90 -5.14 10.50
CA VAL A 575 26.33 -5.93 9.35
C VAL A 575 27.51 -6.80 9.78
N VAL A 576 27.32 -8.12 9.73
CA VAL A 576 28.23 -9.11 10.35
C VAL A 576 28.82 -10.02 9.28
N ASN A 577 30.15 -10.12 9.24
CA ASN A 577 30.84 -11.04 8.34
C ASN A 577 30.42 -12.49 8.64
N ALA A 578 29.82 -13.15 7.65
CA ALA A 578 29.24 -14.48 7.84
C ALA A 578 30.29 -15.60 8.03
N ALA A 579 31.55 -15.38 7.65
CA ALA A 579 32.61 -16.36 7.82
C ALA A 579 33.36 -16.20 9.14
N THR A 580 33.59 -14.95 9.58
CA THR A 580 34.43 -14.67 10.76
C THR A 580 33.63 -14.26 12.00
N GLY A 581 32.39 -13.79 11.81
CA GLY A 581 31.57 -13.20 12.87
C GLY A 581 31.95 -11.76 13.24
N ALA A 582 32.91 -11.14 12.53
CA ALA A 582 33.31 -9.77 12.79
C ALA A 582 32.22 -8.77 12.35
N ILE A 583 31.92 -7.78 13.19
CA ILE A 583 31.00 -6.69 12.86
C ILE A 583 31.69 -5.73 11.90
N ALA A 584 31.17 -5.62 10.68
CA ALA A 584 31.67 -4.72 9.63
C ALA A 584 31.08 -3.31 9.72
N GLN A 585 29.85 -3.19 10.25
CA GLN A 585 29.17 -1.92 10.48
C GLN A 585 28.16 -2.08 11.62
N ARG A 586 28.01 -1.04 12.44
CA ARG A 586 26.90 -0.81 13.37
C ARG A 586 26.29 0.56 13.06
N LEU A 587 24.97 0.61 13.07
CA LEU A 587 24.17 1.82 12.87
C LEU A 587 23.24 1.99 14.07
N ASP A 588 23.22 3.18 14.68
CA ASP A 588 22.28 3.58 15.74
C ASP A 588 21.37 4.72 15.35
N TYR A 589 20.15 4.72 15.91
CA TYR A 589 19.09 5.67 15.58
C TYR A 589 18.44 6.23 16.84
N ASP A 590 17.89 7.44 16.74
CA ASP A 590 16.76 7.84 17.59
C ASP A 590 15.45 7.23 17.06
N THR A 591 14.34 7.47 17.76
CA THR A 591 13.06 6.82 17.42
C THR A 591 12.51 7.20 16.04
N PHE A 592 12.91 8.35 15.49
CA PHE A 592 12.49 8.80 14.16
C PHE A 592 13.54 8.54 13.08
N GLY A 593 14.56 7.73 13.38
CA GLY A 593 15.52 7.26 12.39
C GLY A 593 16.72 8.16 12.17
N ARG A 594 16.95 9.17 13.02
CA ARG A 594 18.17 9.98 12.91
C ARG A 594 19.36 9.13 13.31
N VAL A 595 20.32 8.98 12.41
CA VAL A 595 21.56 8.24 12.70
C VAL A 595 22.33 8.93 13.84
N THR A 596 22.50 8.22 14.96
CA THR A 596 23.27 8.64 16.14
C THR A 596 24.65 7.99 16.20
N GLN A 597 24.83 6.83 15.54
CA GLN A 597 26.12 6.19 15.35
C GLN A 597 26.18 5.51 13.97
N ASP A 598 27.31 5.62 13.30
CA ASP A 598 27.65 4.79 12.13
C ASP A 598 29.14 4.48 12.20
N THR A 599 29.51 3.23 12.43
CA THR A 599 30.91 2.84 12.62
C THR A 599 31.67 2.71 11.31
N ASN A 600 30.98 2.65 10.17
CA ASN A 600 31.60 2.49 8.85
C ASN A 600 30.73 3.11 7.73
N PRO A 601 30.65 4.46 7.66
CA PRO A 601 29.79 5.14 6.69
C PRO A 601 30.10 4.74 5.24
N GLY A 602 29.04 4.45 4.48
CA GLY A 602 29.14 4.05 3.07
C GLY A 602 29.48 2.58 2.84
N PHE A 603 29.54 1.74 3.89
CA PHE A 603 29.75 0.30 3.70
C PHE A 603 28.64 -0.37 2.87
N GLN A 604 27.40 0.03 3.12
CA GLN A 604 26.18 -0.40 2.41
C GLN A 604 25.10 0.71 2.52
N PRO A 605 24.07 0.73 1.66
CA PRO A 605 23.16 1.87 1.51
C PRO A 605 21.89 1.85 2.38
N PHE A 606 21.52 0.73 2.98
CA PHE A 606 20.28 0.55 3.73
C PHE A 606 20.41 1.09 5.16
N GLY A 607 19.41 1.86 5.61
CA GLY A 607 19.41 2.48 6.93
C GLY A 607 18.11 2.22 7.71
N PHE A 608 17.51 3.32 8.19
CA PHE A 608 16.27 3.32 8.96
C PHE A 608 15.11 2.70 8.16
N ALA A 609 14.37 1.78 8.78
CA ALA A 609 13.23 1.06 8.21
C ALA A 609 13.48 0.46 6.80
N GLY A 610 14.73 0.12 6.48
CA GLY A 610 15.13 -0.41 5.17
C GLY A 610 15.20 0.60 4.02
N GLY A 611 15.00 1.89 4.29
CA GLY A 611 15.18 2.93 3.27
C GLY A 611 16.65 3.13 2.89
N LEU A 612 16.89 3.71 1.71
CA LEU A 612 18.25 4.01 1.23
C LEU A 612 18.73 5.32 1.86
N TYR A 613 19.67 5.20 2.80
CA TYR A 613 20.24 6.33 3.53
C TYR A 613 21.37 6.97 2.74
N ASP A 614 21.27 8.27 2.50
CA ASP A 614 22.31 9.06 1.86
C ASP A 614 23.13 9.81 2.93
N PRO A 615 24.41 9.46 3.13
CA PRO A 615 25.25 10.12 4.14
C PRO A 615 25.61 11.57 3.79
N ASP A 616 25.45 12.03 2.55
CA ASP A 616 25.75 13.42 2.17
C ASP A 616 24.57 14.34 2.48
N THR A 617 23.35 13.93 2.10
CA THR A 617 22.13 14.74 2.31
C THR A 617 21.46 14.48 3.65
N LYS A 618 21.79 13.36 4.30
CA LYS A 618 21.16 12.83 5.52
C LYS A 618 19.68 12.48 5.36
N LEU A 619 19.22 12.33 4.12
CA LEU A 619 17.87 11.87 3.79
C LEU A 619 17.83 10.35 3.66
N VAL A 620 16.64 9.78 3.88
CA VAL A 620 16.34 8.38 3.62
C VAL A 620 15.33 8.30 2.49
N ARG A 621 15.66 7.56 1.42
CA ARG A 621 14.74 7.30 0.30
C ARG A 621 13.88 6.09 0.60
N PHE A 622 12.57 6.27 0.52
CA PHE A 622 11.56 5.22 0.53
C PHE A 622 10.76 5.31 -0.78
N GLY A 623 10.81 4.27 -1.61
CA GLY A 623 10.14 4.20 -2.92
C GLY A 623 10.09 5.54 -3.67
N ALA A 624 8.97 6.26 -3.54
CA ALA A 624 8.64 7.52 -4.20
C ALA A 624 9.13 8.80 -3.47
N ARG A 625 9.40 8.78 -2.16
CA ARG A 625 9.67 9.98 -1.35
C ARG A 625 10.98 9.94 -0.58
N ASP A 626 11.48 11.13 -0.27
CA ASP A 626 12.64 11.33 0.61
C ASP A 626 12.19 11.85 1.98
N TYR A 627 12.69 11.19 3.03
CA TYR A 627 12.38 11.44 4.43
C TYR A 627 13.55 12.12 5.14
N ASP A 628 13.27 13.19 5.88
CA ASP A 628 14.22 13.86 6.77
C ASP A 628 13.98 13.44 8.22
N ALA A 629 14.81 12.49 8.68
CA ALA A 629 14.72 11.92 10.02
C ALA A 629 14.97 12.92 11.16
N VAL A 630 15.68 14.02 10.90
CA VAL A 630 15.89 15.07 11.91
C VAL A 630 14.57 15.79 12.18
N THR A 631 13.82 16.10 11.13
CA THR A 631 12.53 16.79 11.27
C THR A 631 11.38 15.84 11.56
N GLY A 632 11.49 14.56 11.17
CA GLY A 632 10.40 13.59 11.25
C GLY A 632 9.35 13.77 10.15
N CYS A 633 9.74 14.29 8.99
CA CYS A 633 8.82 14.69 7.92
C CYS A 633 9.33 14.26 6.54
N TRP A 634 8.38 13.98 5.64
CA TRP A 634 8.65 13.91 4.20
C TRP A 634 9.08 15.27 3.66
N THR A 635 9.93 15.25 2.64
CA THR A 635 10.41 16.47 1.98
C THR A 635 9.47 17.00 0.89
N ALA A 636 8.46 16.21 0.50
CA ALA A 636 7.44 16.54 -0.49
C ALA A 636 6.09 15.98 -0.03
N LYS A 637 4.99 16.55 -0.55
CA LYS A 637 3.64 16.01 -0.31
C LYS A 637 3.57 14.56 -0.79
N ASP A 638 2.74 13.77 -0.13
CA ASP A 638 2.33 12.48 -0.67
C ASP A 638 1.80 12.60 -2.11
N PRO A 639 2.45 11.98 -3.10
CA PRO A 639 1.96 11.96 -4.49
C PRO A 639 0.57 11.34 -4.65
N SER A 640 0.16 10.45 -3.73
CA SER A 640 -1.21 9.89 -3.71
C SER A 640 -2.26 10.87 -3.16
N GLY A 641 -1.82 12.02 -2.63
CA GLY A 641 -2.68 13.00 -1.99
C GLY A 641 -3.46 12.40 -0.82
N PHE A 642 -4.77 12.60 -0.80
CA PHE A 642 -5.62 12.08 0.27
C PHE A 642 -6.03 10.61 0.08
N ALA A 643 -5.60 9.94 -1.00
CA ALA A 643 -5.84 8.51 -1.18
C ALA A 643 -5.08 7.65 -0.13
N GLY A 644 -4.01 8.18 0.46
CA GLY A 644 -3.30 7.56 1.59
C GLY A 644 -4.05 7.56 2.92
N ASN A 645 -5.26 8.11 2.98
CA ASN A 645 -6.13 8.19 4.18
C ASN A 645 -5.51 8.91 5.40
N ASP A 646 -4.47 9.72 5.17
CA ASP A 646 -3.94 10.70 6.12
C ASP A 646 -4.26 12.12 5.63
N PRO A 647 -4.97 12.95 6.43
CA PRO A 647 -5.18 14.35 6.08
C PRO A 647 -3.90 15.21 6.22
N ASN A 648 -2.79 14.67 6.73
CA ASN A 648 -1.48 15.30 6.73
C ASN A 648 -0.56 14.69 5.67
N LEU A 649 -0.19 15.48 4.64
CA LEU A 649 0.57 14.99 3.48
C LEU A 649 2.10 14.92 3.69
N TYR A 650 2.62 15.30 4.88
CA TYR A 650 4.06 15.34 5.18
C TYR A 650 4.48 14.47 6.37
N ARG A 651 3.52 13.96 7.13
CA ARG A 651 3.79 13.16 8.32
C ARG A 651 4.34 11.79 7.93
N TYR A 652 5.38 11.35 8.62
CA TYR A 652 5.92 10.01 8.46
C TYR A 652 5.19 9.02 9.38
N ALA A 653 4.71 7.91 8.82
CA ALA A 653 4.23 6.75 9.57
C ALA A 653 3.23 7.10 10.70
N LEU A 654 2.32 8.05 10.44
CA LEU A 654 1.33 8.56 11.41
C LEU A 654 1.91 9.16 12.72
N ASN A 655 3.23 9.43 12.79
CA ASN A 655 4.01 9.68 14.01
C ASN A 655 4.13 8.48 14.96
N ASP A 656 4.01 7.27 14.44
CA ASP A 656 4.30 6.00 15.11
C ASP A 656 5.40 5.22 14.36
N PRO A 657 6.64 5.73 14.34
CA PRO A 657 7.74 5.14 13.57
C PRO A 657 8.21 3.77 14.09
N LEU A 658 7.65 3.29 15.22
CA LEU A 658 8.01 2.01 15.86
C LEU A 658 7.19 0.85 15.32
N ASP A 659 5.97 1.15 14.88
CA ASP A 659 4.92 0.18 14.56
C ASP A 659 4.47 0.28 13.10
N VAL A 660 4.79 1.41 12.45
CA VAL A 660 4.38 1.75 11.09
C VAL A 660 5.64 2.11 10.29
N ASN A 661 5.79 1.52 9.11
CA ASN A 661 6.82 1.89 8.14
C ASN A 661 6.17 2.24 6.80
N ASP A 662 6.81 3.08 5.98
CA ASP A 662 6.29 3.38 4.64
C ASP A 662 7.38 3.06 3.60
N PRO A 663 7.66 1.78 3.30
CA PRO A 663 8.71 1.43 2.36
C PRO A 663 8.49 1.94 0.94
N SER A 664 7.24 2.12 0.51
CA SER A 664 6.94 2.69 -0.81
C SER A 664 7.02 4.22 -0.85
N GLY A 665 7.01 4.88 0.31
CA GLY A 665 6.82 6.32 0.41
C GLY A 665 5.41 6.75 -0.02
N LEU A 666 4.43 5.86 -0.04
CA LEU A 666 3.03 6.06 -0.44
C LEU A 666 2.07 5.15 0.35
N ASP A 667 2.58 4.39 1.32
CA ASP A 667 1.80 3.37 1.99
C ASP A 667 0.65 4.02 2.75
N TRP A 668 -0.53 3.47 2.51
CA TRP A 668 -1.74 3.89 3.16
C TRP A 668 -1.82 3.14 4.49
N TYR A 669 -2.19 3.88 5.53
CA TYR A 669 -2.46 3.34 6.85
C TYR A 669 -3.82 3.84 7.32
N GLU A 670 -4.63 2.95 7.88
CA GLU A 670 -5.90 3.29 8.50
C GLU A 670 -5.66 4.08 9.79
N THR A 671 -5.72 5.40 9.65
CA THR A 671 -5.60 6.40 10.73
C THR A 671 -6.65 6.27 11.83
N PHE A 672 -7.68 5.44 11.63
CA PHE A 672 -8.86 5.39 12.49
C PHE A 672 -8.88 4.27 13.52
N THR A 673 -8.11 3.18 13.33
CA THR A 673 -8.10 2.07 14.29
C THR A 673 -6.75 1.39 14.50
N GLY A 674 -5.75 1.48 13.59
CA GLY A 674 -4.41 0.86 13.71
C GLY A 674 -4.35 -0.67 13.90
N PHE A 675 -5.46 -1.27 14.32
CA PHE A 675 -5.65 -2.67 14.65
C PHE A 675 -6.30 -3.44 13.50
N GLU A 676 -7.12 -2.79 12.66
CA GLU A 676 -7.77 -3.42 11.50
C GLU A 676 -6.74 -3.94 10.48
N GLU A 677 -5.69 -3.18 10.17
CA GLU A 677 -4.67 -3.59 9.19
C GLU A 677 -3.82 -4.78 9.66
N ARG A 678 -3.45 -4.81 10.94
CA ARG A 678 -2.74 -5.95 11.55
C ARG A 678 -3.61 -7.19 11.55
N TYR A 679 -4.90 -7.02 11.77
CA TYR A 679 -5.87 -8.09 11.67
C TYR A 679 -6.03 -8.60 10.22
N ASN A 680 -5.98 -7.71 9.23
CA ASN A 680 -6.09 -8.03 7.80
C ASN A 680 -4.89 -8.82 7.27
N ALA A 681 -3.66 -8.44 7.63
CA ALA A 681 -2.46 -9.19 7.25
C ALA A 681 -2.46 -10.63 7.81
N ASP A 682 -2.93 -10.81 9.05
CA ASP A 682 -3.03 -12.13 9.69
C ASP A 682 -4.15 -13.00 9.11
N ILE A 683 -5.27 -12.40 8.71
CA ILE A 683 -6.33 -13.11 7.98
C ILE A 683 -5.78 -13.64 6.66
N GLN A 684 -5.04 -12.83 5.91
CA GLN A 684 -4.40 -13.29 4.67
C GLN A 684 -3.47 -14.47 4.93
N LEU A 685 -2.69 -14.46 6.02
CA LEU A 685 -1.83 -15.59 6.38
C LEU A 685 -2.64 -16.87 6.69
N ALA A 686 -3.78 -16.73 7.39
CA ALA A 686 -4.66 -17.84 7.73
C ALA A 686 -5.51 -18.36 6.54
N THR A 687 -5.78 -17.51 5.55
CA THR A 687 -6.50 -17.84 4.32
C THR A 687 -5.57 -18.31 3.21
N ASN A 688 -4.27 -18.00 3.21
CA ASN A 688 -3.29 -18.50 2.23
C ASN A 688 -3.35 -20.02 1.95
N PRO A 689 -3.46 -20.92 2.96
CA PRO A 689 -3.62 -22.35 2.68
C PRO A 689 -5.00 -22.70 2.08
N MET A 690 -6.04 -21.89 2.31
CA MET A 690 -7.35 -22.01 1.66
C MET A 690 -7.33 -21.45 0.23
N LEU A 691 -6.62 -20.34 0.02
CA LEU A 691 -6.36 -19.70 -1.27
C LEU A 691 -5.55 -20.61 -2.18
N ALA A 692 -4.65 -21.47 -1.69
CA ALA A 692 -3.96 -22.44 -2.56
C ALA A 692 -4.92 -23.40 -3.30
N LEU A 693 -6.12 -23.66 -2.74
CA LEU A 693 -7.20 -24.42 -3.40
C LEU A 693 -7.96 -23.55 -4.43
N GLU A 694 -8.14 -22.27 -4.13
CA GLU A 694 -8.87 -21.29 -4.93
C GLU A 694 -8.02 -20.76 -6.11
N VAL A 695 -6.75 -20.44 -5.86
CA VAL A 695 -5.69 -20.16 -6.85
C VAL A 695 -5.57 -21.30 -7.84
N GLY A 696 -5.85 -22.54 -7.44
CA GLY A 696 -5.95 -23.62 -8.41
C GLY A 696 -7.09 -23.43 -9.43
N ILE A 697 -8.32 -23.24 -8.94
CA ILE A 697 -9.51 -23.21 -9.79
C ILE A 697 -9.66 -21.87 -10.53
N ASP A 698 -9.12 -20.79 -9.96
CA ASP A 698 -9.33 -19.40 -10.39
C ASP A 698 -8.11 -18.82 -11.14
N ALA A 699 -6.93 -19.46 -11.09
CA ALA A 699 -5.75 -19.02 -11.86
C ALA A 699 -5.90 -19.17 -13.38
N VAL A 700 -6.90 -19.88 -13.90
CA VAL A 700 -7.13 -19.96 -15.37
C VAL A 700 -7.94 -18.78 -15.89
N VAL A 701 -8.75 -18.17 -15.03
CA VAL A 701 -9.69 -17.11 -15.44
C VAL A 701 -9.21 -15.74 -14.99
N ASN A 702 -8.42 -15.65 -13.91
CA ASN A 702 -7.89 -14.40 -13.34
C ASN A 702 -6.37 -14.43 -13.14
N LEU A 703 -5.62 -14.74 -14.22
CA LEU A 703 -4.19 -14.45 -14.32
C LEU A 703 -3.96 -12.94 -14.45
N THR A 704 -4.17 -12.20 -13.36
CA THR A 704 -3.59 -10.86 -13.20
C THR A 704 -2.18 -11.01 -12.61
N ALA A 705 -1.28 -10.11 -13.01
CA ALA A 705 0.13 -10.13 -12.61
C ALA A 705 0.35 -10.34 -11.09
N VAL A 706 -0.60 -9.90 -10.26
CA VAL A 706 -0.60 -9.96 -8.78
C VAL A 706 -0.48 -11.37 -8.19
N LYS A 707 -0.94 -12.43 -8.86
CA LYS A 707 -0.97 -13.80 -8.28
C LYS A 707 0.31 -14.62 -8.52
N LEU A 708 1.26 -14.17 -9.34
CA LEU A 708 2.49 -14.91 -9.71
C LEU A 708 3.74 -14.48 -8.93
N GLY A 709 3.58 -13.92 -7.73
CA GLY A 709 4.71 -13.41 -6.95
C GLY A 709 5.32 -12.11 -7.51
N PHE A 710 4.65 -11.48 -8.49
CA PHE A 710 4.71 -10.03 -8.58
C PHE A 710 3.79 -9.53 -7.48
N ASP A 711 4.38 -9.03 -6.40
CA ASP A 711 3.80 -7.88 -5.73
C ASP A 711 4.30 -6.66 -6.51
N PRO A 712 3.59 -6.15 -7.52
CA PRO A 712 3.74 -4.76 -7.81
C PRO A 712 2.78 -4.06 -6.86
N GLY A 713 3.17 -3.92 -5.58
CA GLY A 713 2.57 -2.89 -4.74
C GLY A 713 2.50 -1.65 -5.62
N PRO A 714 1.30 -1.03 -5.72
CA PRO A 714 0.71 -0.54 -6.97
C PRO A 714 1.76 -0.33 -8.04
N THR A 715 1.74 -1.16 -9.10
CA THR A 715 2.70 -1.02 -10.22
C THR A 715 2.98 0.45 -10.42
N LEU A 716 4.22 0.84 -10.63
CA LEU A 716 4.50 2.24 -10.87
C LEU A 716 3.67 2.77 -12.05
N TYR A 717 3.25 1.88 -12.96
CA TYR A 717 2.20 2.11 -13.93
C TYR A 717 0.86 2.61 -13.33
N ASP A 718 0.35 1.98 -12.27
CA ASP A 718 -0.79 2.44 -11.44
C ASP A 718 -0.50 3.73 -10.62
N GLN A 719 0.76 4.05 -10.31
CA GLN A 719 1.12 5.31 -9.63
C GLN A 719 1.27 6.49 -10.61
N LEU A 720 1.71 6.21 -11.84
CA LEU A 720 2.05 7.22 -12.84
C LEU A 720 0.95 7.51 -13.86
N PHE A 721 0.14 6.51 -14.18
CA PHE A 721 -0.84 6.59 -15.28
C PHE A 721 -2.28 6.34 -14.85
N ARG A 722 -2.51 5.94 -13.60
CA ARG A 722 -3.87 5.74 -13.09
C ARG A 722 -4.52 7.09 -12.79
N PRO A 723 -5.77 7.32 -13.23
CA PRO A 723 -6.46 8.57 -12.95
C PRO A 723 -6.66 8.74 -11.43
N PRO A 724 -6.25 9.88 -10.84
CA PRO A 724 -6.42 10.17 -9.41
C PRO A 724 -7.84 9.99 -8.89
N SER A 725 -8.86 10.19 -9.72
CA SER A 725 -10.27 9.97 -9.36
C SER A 725 -10.59 8.53 -8.95
N ARG A 726 -9.88 7.52 -9.50
CA ARG A 726 -10.03 6.12 -9.09
C ARG A 726 -9.31 5.79 -7.78
N GLN A 727 -8.34 6.61 -7.38
CA GLN A 727 -7.62 6.45 -6.12
C GLN A 727 -8.40 7.09 -4.97
N ILE A 728 -8.90 8.32 -5.17
CA ILE A 728 -9.69 9.07 -4.17
C ILE A 728 -11.02 8.37 -3.84
N ASN A 729 -11.68 7.77 -4.84
CA ASN A 729 -12.96 7.07 -4.61
C ASN A 729 -12.79 5.67 -3.99
N ARG A 730 -11.57 5.12 -3.90
CA ARG A 730 -11.30 3.83 -3.24
C ARG A 730 -10.91 3.96 -1.76
N SER A 731 -10.62 5.18 -1.30
CA SER A 731 -10.16 5.43 0.07
C SER A 731 -11.31 5.83 0.98
N SER A 732 -11.68 4.90 1.86
CA SER A 732 -12.53 5.00 3.06
C SER A 732 -14.04 4.71 3.02
N SER A 733 -14.78 4.87 1.92
CA SER A 733 -16.15 4.29 1.86
C SER A 733 -16.12 2.80 1.57
N ASP A 734 -15.28 2.39 0.60
CA ASP A 734 -15.27 1.00 0.11
C ASP A 734 -14.82 0.02 1.21
N TYR A 735 -13.84 0.37 2.05
CA TYR A 735 -13.34 -0.50 3.11
C TYR A 735 -14.18 -0.48 4.40
N LEU A 736 -14.73 0.67 4.81
CA LEU A 736 -15.51 0.80 6.04
C LEU A 736 -16.98 0.35 5.87
N ASP A 737 -17.54 0.44 4.65
CA ASP A 737 -18.94 0.08 4.37
C ASP A 737 -19.13 -1.39 3.97
N GLY A 738 -18.06 -2.19 4.02
CA GLY A 738 -18.17 -3.63 3.93
C GLY A 738 -17.63 -4.26 2.64
N GLU A 739 -16.64 -3.70 1.93
CA GLU A 739 -15.84 -4.52 1.01
C GLU A 739 -15.09 -5.64 1.77
N PHE A 740 -14.71 -5.47 3.04
CA PHE A 740 -14.20 -6.60 3.83
C PHE A 740 -15.28 -7.64 4.14
N TYR A 741 -16.51 -7.19 4.42
CA TYR A 741 -17.67 -8.09 4.51
C TYR A 741 -17.89 -8.76 3.16
N ALA A 742 -17.80 -8.04 2.04
CA ALA A 742 -17.92 -8.57 0.69
C ALA A 742 -16.76 -9.49 0.33
N GLN A 743 -15.52 -9.26 0.77
CA GLN A 743 -14.36 -10.13 0.52
C GLN A 743 -14.38 -11.36 1.41
N CYS A 744 -14.80 -11.24 2.67
CA CYS A 744 -15.02 -12.39 3.55
C CYS A 744 -16.28 -13.18 3.15
N VAL A 745 -17.30 -12.52 2.62
CA VAL A 745 -18.51 -13.13 2.06
C VAL A 745 -18.23 -13.68 0.68
N ASP A 746 -17.40 -13.07 -0.16
CA ASP A 746 -16.96 -13.57 -1.47
C ASP A 746 -16.02 -14.74 -1.26
N LEU A 747 -15.15 -14.71 -0.25
CA LEU A 747 -14.35 -15.85 0.17
C LEU A 747 -15.23 -16.95 0.77
N ALA A 748 -16.24 -16.61 1.59
CA ALA A 748 -17.19 -17.60 2.11
C ALA A 748 -18.10 -18.16 1.01
N LEU A 749 -18.51 -17.36 0.05
CA LEU A 749 -19.33 -17.72 -1.11
C LEU A 749 -18.50 -18.51 -2.12
N ALA A 750 -17.24 -18.15 -2.36
CA ALA A 750 -16.32 -18.90 -3.19
C ALA A 750 -15.91 -20.20 -2.52
N VAL A 751 -15.80 -20.25 -1.18
CA VAL A 751 -15.65 -21.49 -0.42
C VAL A 751 -16.95 -22.32 -0.47
N VAL A 752 -18.13 -21.72 -0.52
CA VAL A 752 -19.45 -22.39 -0.66
C VAL A 752 -19.69 -22.89 -2.10
N ASP A 753 -19.26 -22.15 -3.11
CA ASP A 753 -19.32 -22.47 -4.54
C ASP A 753 -18.24 -23.50 -4.92
N ALA A 754 -17.01 -23.31 -4.43
CA ALA A 754 -15.97 -24.34 -4.43
C ALA A 754 -16.30 -25.48 -3.46
N ALA A 755 -17.32 -25.36 -2.61
CA ALA A 755 -17.90 -26.47 -1.88
C ALA A 755 -19.13 -27.08 -2.58
N GLY A 756 -19.53 -26.63 -3.78
CA GLY A 756 -20.65 -27.24 -4.53
C GLY A 756 -21.93 -27.48 -3.73
N MET A 757 -22.15 -26.73 -2.65
CA MET A 757 -23.31 -26.87 -1.79
C MET A 757 -24.50 -26.35 -2.57
N GLY A 758 -25.42 -27.25 -2.94
CA GLY A 758 -26.70 -26.86 -3.52
C GLY A 758 -27.40 -25.89 -2.57
N ILE A 759 -27.50 -24.64 -3.01
CA ILE A 759 -28.16 -23.55 -2.32
C ILE A 759 -29.64 -23.92 -2.18
N SER A 760 -30.08 -24.38 -1.00
CA SER A 760 -31.51 -24.56 -0.73
C SER A 760 -31.91 -24.01 0.64
N GLU A 761 -33.02 -23.28 0.59
CA GLU A 761 -33.80 -22.63 1.64
C GLU A 761 -33.14 -21.53 2.50
N ALA A 762 -31.84 -21.54 2.77
CA ALA A 762 -31.14 -20.36 3.31
C ALA A 762 -30.72 -19.37 2.21
N GLY A 763 -30.48 -19.89 1.00
CA GLY A 763 -30.11 -19.10 -0.17
C GLY A 763 -31.21 -18.22 -0.72
N THR A 764 -32.48 -18.61 -0.67
CA THR A 764 -33.55 -17.74 -1.17
C THR A 764 -33.78 -16.50 -0.31
N ALA A 765 -33.28 -16.44 0.93
CA ALA A 765 -33.29 -15.23 1.75
C ALA A 765 -31.98 -14.41 1.66
N LEU A 766 -30.83 -15.08 1.48
CA LEU A 766 -29.51 -14.45 1.37
C LEU A 766 -29.14 -14.07 -0.06
N GLU A 767 -29.37 -14.92 -1.07
CA GLU A 767 -29.36 -14.50 -2.48
C GLU A 767 -30.41 -13.41 -2.65
N SER A 768 -31.65 -13.56 -2.18
CA SER A 768 -32.59 -12.45 -2.40
C SER A 768 -32.22 -11.17 -1.66
N ARG A 769 -31.39 -11.17 -0.60
CA ARG A 769 -30.96 -9.94 0.09
C ARG A 769 -29.61 -9.40 -0.39
N ALA A 770 -28.65 -10.25 -0.74
CA ALA A 770 -27.37 -9.89 -1.36
C ALA A 770 -27.53 -9.60 -2.85
N VAL A 771 -28.40 -10.32 -3.56
CA VAL A 771 -28.89 -9.99 -4.91
C VAL A 771 -29.91 -8.86 -4.86
N ARG A 772 -30.68 -8.60 -3.77
CA ARG A 772 -31.38 -7.31 -3.65
C ARG A 772 -30.44 -6.16 -3.33
N LEU A 773 -29.41 -6.31 -2.52
CA LEU A 773 -28.44 -5.23 -2.24
C LEU A 773 -27.52 -5.00 -3.44
N ALA A 774 -27.05 -6.06 -4.10
CA ALA A 774 -26.27 -5.99 -5.31
C ALA A 774 -27.14 -5.65 -6.53
N ASN A 775 -28.41 -6.05 -6.60
CA ASN A 775 -29.32 -5.52 -7.63
C ASN A 775 -29.88 -4.16 -7.28
N ASP A 776 -29.92 -3.71 -6.02
CA ASP A 776 -30.29 -2.34 -5.67
C ASP A 776 -29.08 -1.44 -5.93
N GLU A 777 -27.86 -1.92 -5.72
CA GLU A 777 -26.62 -1.24 -6.09
C GLU A 777 -26.38 -1.28 -7.61
N VAL A 778 -26.61 -2.40 -8.28
CA VAL A 778 -26.57 -2.50 -9.75
C VAL A 778 -27.77 -1.80 -10.36
N ALA A 779 -28.97 -1.82 -9.78
CA ALA A 779 -30.10 -1.02 -10.26
C ALA A 779 -29.93 0.45 -9.92
N ARG A 780 -29.22 0.83 -8.84
CA ARG A 780 -28.80 2.20 -8.57
C ARG A 780 -27.74 2.63 -9.56
N GLN A 781 -26.73 1.81 -9.85
CA GLN A 781 -25.69 2.09 -10.85
C GLN A 781 -26.23 2.07 -12.28
N VAL A 782 -27.24 1.23 -12.58
CA VAL A 782 -27.95 1.17 -13.86
C VAL A 782 -28.96 2.31 -13.96
N ALA A 783 -29.65 2.69 -12.88
CA ALA A 783 -30.49 3.88 -12.83
C ALA A 783 -29.66 5.16 -12.90
N GLU A 784 -28.47 5.18 -12.31
CA GLU A 784 -27.48 6.24 -12.45
C GLU A 784 -26.88 6.24 -13.85
N ARG A 785 -26.58 5.09 -14.48
CA ARG A 785 -26.15 5.04 -15.88
C ARG A 785 -27.26 5.44 -16.85
N ALA A 786 -28.50 5.08 -16.56
CA ALA A 786 -29.68 5.46 -17.33
C ALA A 786 -30.03 6.94 -17.14
N ALA A 787 -29.88 7.47 -15.92
CA ALA A 787 -29.99 8.91 -15.63
C ALA A 787 -28.84 9.70 -16.26
N ARG A 788 -27.60 9.19 -16.24
CA ARG A 788 -26.44 9.74 -16.96
C ARG A 788 -26.63 9.70 -18.47
N GLN A 789 -27.18 8.63 -19.05
CA GLN A 789 -27.50 8.53 -20.49
C GLN A 789 -28.69 9.43 -20.88
N ALA A 790 -29.70 9.57 -20.03
CA ALA A 790 -30.83 10.45 -20.26
C ALA A 790 -30.43 11.94 -20.16
N ALA A 791 -29.58 12.30 -19.19
CA ALA A 791 -29.01 13.64 -19.06
C ALA A 791 -28.10 13.99 -20.26
N ASN A 792 -27.18 13.09 -20.62
CA ASN A 792 -26.32 13.27 -21.80
C ASN A 792 -27.10 13.25 -23.13
N GLY A 793 -28.23 12.55 -23.20
CA GLY A 793 -29.14 12.51 -24.35
C GLY A 793 -29.97 13.80 -24.51
N ALA A 794 -30.45 14.36 -23.39
CA ALA A 794 -31.15 15.64 -23.36
C ALA A 794 -30.20 16.81 -23.68
N GLU A 795 -28.94 16.75 -23.23
CA GLU A 795 -27.92 17.75 -23.52
C GLU A 795 -27.41 17.66 -24.96
N ARG A 796 -27.23 16.44 -25.51
CA ARG A 796 -26.97 16.25 -26.95
C ARG A 796 -28.13 16.72 -27.84
N ALA A 797 -29.37 16.61 -27.38
CA ALA A 797 -30.53 17.16 -28.09
C ALA A 797 -30.54 18.70 -28.01
N SER A 798 -30.19 19.28 -26.87
CA SER A 798 -30.03 20.74 -26.67
C SER A 798 -28.91 21.31 -27.54
N ASP A 799 -27.72 20.70 -27.55
CA ASP A 799 -26.58 21.12 -28.37
C ASP A 799 -26.79 20.92 -29.88
N ARG A 800 -27.65 19.96 -30.26
CA ARG A 800 -28.04 19.74 -31.66
C ARG A 800 -29.15 20.71 -32.06
N LEU A 801 -30.02 21.12 -31.15
CA LEU A 801 -30.99 22.21 -31.36
C LEU A 801 -30.27 23.56 -31.47
N GLN A 802 -29.29 23.84 -30.60
CA GLN A 802 -28.48 25.05 -30.61
C GLN A 802 -27.63 25.15 -31.88
N ARG A 803 -27.05 24.03 -32.35
CA ARG A 803 -26.36 23.95 -33.64
C ARG A 803 -27.30 24.12 -34.83
N ASN A 804 -28.47 23.49 -34.83
CA ASN A 804 -29.45 23.67 -35.90
C ASN A 804 -29.99 25.12 -35.95
N LEU A 805 -30.17 25.78 -34.80
CA LEU A 805 -30.57 27.19 -34.74
C LEU A 805 -29.47 28.12 -35.27
N ASN A 806 -28.21 27.78 -35.04
CA ASN A 806 -27.05 28.50 -35.59
C ASN A 806 -26.84 28.22 -37.09
N ASP A 807 -27.15 27.02 -37.58
CA ASP A 807 -27.06 26.64 -39.01
C ASP A 807 -28.23 27.18 -39.87
N ILE A 808 -29.35 27.59 -39.26
CA ILE A 808 -30.51 28.21 -39.94
C ILE A 808 -30.33 29.74 -40.09
N GLY A 809 -29.24 30.32 -39.60
CA GLY A 809 -28.88 31.72 -39.89
C GLY A 809 -29.86 32.75 -39.32
N ILE A 810 -30.45 32.49 -38.15
CA ILE A 810 -31.19 33.53 -37.42
C ILE A 810 -30.18 34.31 -36.58
N GLU A 811 -29.72 35.45 -37.10
CA GLU A 811 -28.96 36.43 -36.34
C GLU A 811 -29.76 36.91 -35.12
N GLN A 812 -29.16 36.75 -33.93
CA GLN A 812 -29.67 37.31 -32.69
C GLN A 812 -29.41 38.83 -32.70
N ALA A 813 -30.40 39.61 -33.14
CA ALA A 813 -30.35 41.06 -33.05
C ALA A 813 -30.46 41.52 -31.58
N HIS A 814 -29.53 42.41 -31.21
CA HIS A 814 -29.39 43.10 -29.93
C HIS A 814 -30.69 43.62 -29.29
N PHE A 815 -30.77 43.52 -27.96
CA PHE A 815 -31.30 44.60 -27.11
C PHE A 815 -30.56 44.62 -25.76
N GLU A 816 -29.71 45.63 -25.56
CA GLU A 816 -29.45 46.21 -24.23
C GLU A 816 -30.62 47.17 -23.91
N ASN A 817 -31.20 47.13 -22.70
CA ASN A 817 -31.10 48.22 -21.69
C ASN A 817 -31.96 47.96 -20.43
N ALA A 818 -31.38 48.34 -19.28
CA ALA A 818 -31.97 48.91 -18.06
C ALA A 818 -33.03 48.17 -17.19
N ALA A 819 -32.54 47.74 -16.02
CA ALA A 819 -32.98 48.11 -14.66
C ALA A 819 -34.43 47.91 -14.17
N GLY A 820 -34.57 47.26 -13.00
CA GLY A 820 -35.43 47.77 -11.91
C GLY A 820 -36.38 46.81 -11.20
N ASN A 821 -36.05 46.52 -9.94
CA ASN A 821 -36.93 46.57 -8.75
C ASN A 821 -38.00 45.48 -8.45
N THR A 822 -37.74 44.77 -7.34
CA THR A 822 -38.61 44.46 -6.18
C THR A 822 -39.95 43.72 -6.28
N THR A 823 -40.00 42.68 -5.44
CA THR A 823 -41.07 42.26 -4.48
C THR A 823 -42.31 41.46 -4.89
N ARG A 824 -42.46 40.36 -4.13
CA ARG A 824 -43.67 39.79 -3.47
C ARG A 824 -44.82 39.26 -4.32
N GLY A 825 -45.21 38.02 -3.98
CA GLY A 825 -46.59 37.77 -3.53
C GLY A 825 -47.32 36.59 -4.18
N SER A 826 -47.30 35.46 -3.48
CA SER A 826 -48.46 34.62 -3.09
C SER A 826 -49.55 34.18 -4.10
N ASN A 827 -49.86 32.89 -3.96
CA ASN A 827 -51.18 32.24 -3.91
C ASN A 827 -51.78 31.55 -5.14
N ALA A 828 -52.14 30.28 -4.88
CA ALA A 828 -53.38 29.58 -5.27
C ALA A 828 -53.55 29.21 -6.75
N ALA A 829 -54.31 28.20 -7.16
CA ALA A 829 -54.87 26.96 -6.61
C ALA A 829 -55.60 26.30 -7.79
N GLY A 830 -55.70 24.96 -7.81
CA GLY A 830 -56.58 24.19 -8.72
C GLY A 830 -56.05 24.05 -10.15
N GLY A 831 -56.32 22.99 -10.88
CA GLY A 831 -57.20 21.85 -10.68
C GLY A 831 -57.40 21.16 -12.04
N PHE A 832 -57.52 19.83 -12.00
CA PHE A 832 -58.29 18.97 -12.91
C PHE A 832 -57.93 18.83 -14.42
N THR A 833 -57.45 17.60 -14.72
CA THR A 833 -57.96 16.61 -15.71
C THR A 833 -58.22 16.99 -17.18
N ASN A 834 -57.58 16.28 -18.13
CA ASN A 834 -58.10 15.17 -18.97
C ASN A 834 -57.08 14.91 -20.11
N ARG A 835 -56.53 13.70 -20.27
CA ARG A 835 -57.01 12.55 -21.09
C ARG A 835 -57.28 12.82 -22.57
N GLY A 836 -56.56 12.04 -23.38
CA GLY A 836 -56.88 11.62 -24.76
C GLY A 836 -56.47 12.64 -25.81
N ASP A 837 -55.92 12.29 -26.97
CA ASP A 837 -55.63 11.01 -27.57
C ASP A 837 -54.91 11.31 -28.90
N LEU A 838 -54.07 10.38 -29.34
CA LEU A 838 -53.75 10.04 -30.73
C LEU A 838 -52.82 10.94 -31.59
N ASN A 839 -51.81 10.23 -32.09
CA ASN A 839 -50.79 10.46 -33.12
C ASN A 839 -51.36 10.86 -34.51
N PRO A 840 -50.56 11.30 -35.51
CA PRO A 840 -49.40 10.56 -36.07
C PRO A 840 -48.04 11.25 -35.94
#